data_AF-A0A8J2J000-F1
#
_entry.id   AF-A0A8J2J000-F1
#
_cell.length_a   1.000
_cell.length_b   1.000
_cell.length_c   1.000
_cell.angle_alpha   90.00
_cell.angle_beta   90.00
_cell.angle_gamma   90.00
#
_symmetry.space_group_name_H-M   'P 1'
#
loop_
_entity.id
_entity.type
_entity.pdbx_description
1 polymer ?
#
loop_
_entity_poly.entity_id
_entity_poly.type
_entity_poly.pdbx_seq_one_letter_code
_entity_poly.pdbx_strand_id
1 'polypeptide(L)'
;MESIIPSQPSSLLGKVVEICIVTPNIQRTIHSLTNLGIAPFKIFSFNAQTVTNRSFRGASSDFELLVAFADTGDMVWELMQPVSGPSLMQEFLDRQPGGGIHHVAFDCNHVPQAQRREEFGKRGYEVVQEGVWHGKRGTCEFVFYDTEGAVGTCFESYNFSDDWEEPDESLLKMSAYKYSPVSKSEIRLVTFKVTDHLEASIKNVQLNPEDPIKYTALSYCWGNATDRVEIPCDGRILSITTSLHEAILAINKFNPGQDLWIDQICINQEDLAEKSEQVSKMNLIYDKAETVLAWLGPSDNTTQLGIEFVKKVGEVALPTATNWFRWDGYDEAHEETKLERQEELTLDQSRDLGIPFDDESSWSAFTNFYNRPWFQRMWTVQEIIQARKALVLCGEYSLDWEYISAAARWYCFKAKGLHEEHPRDVNGACLVTQMTTIPWRARLGSEYRPELLGQKTRPTCKWSMRDLLEALRPRLATDPRDKVFALLGISEIGMDDTKMAVDYSKSVKDVFTEATDAIVKNDPSDLNVIWSARLRNDDNEWPSWVPDWRLKTGTGCAYGIGEPLKGSQPGRHVDIPTEPGALAVRGKIIGRVTYVNEYQHFGELFTNNQLREVYNACMERLTTYPTDESVQTAFGLTLIGGLPFPSGLEKKNTTIETYSEKYMQFYDITQMPQTPPEANAAREKALEETYKVGLDMSWLQTVLATYCERKFVVTDSGYMGLAHHEVLMGDVIAVVMGMHWPVVLRERDDGGYRFVGDAYCHGVMNGEAMQGIVDGSKEGQVFTLK
;
A
#
# COMPACT_ATOMS: atom_id res chain seq x y z
N MET A 1 -36.48 69.30 -31.05
CA MET A 1 -36.07 69.02 -29.67
C MET A 1 -34.98 70.01 -29.34
N GLU A 2 -35.31 71.09 -28.65
CA GLU A 2 -34.35 72.09 -28.19
C GLU A 2 -33.40 71.43 -27.19
N SER A 3 -32.11 71.61 -27.43
CA SER A 3 -31.00 71.04 -26.66
C SER A 3 -30.89 71.74 -25.30
N ILE A 4 -31.30 71.06 -24.24
CA ILE A 4 -30.86 71.40 -22.89
C ILE A 4 -29.51 70.69 -22.69
N ILE A 5 -28.44 71.28 -23.22
CA ILE A 5 -27.08 70.97 -22.77
C ILE A 5 -26.72 72.09 -21.79
N PRO A 6 -26.63 71.81 -20.47
CA PRO A 6 -26.16 72.79 -19.51
C PRO A 6 -24.79 73.31 -19.93
N SER A 7 -24.63 74.63 -20.02
CA SER A 7 -23.47 75.30 -20.61
C SER A 7 -22.27 75.45 -19.68
N GLN A 8 -22.19 74.68 -18.58
CA GLN A 8 -20.95 74.56 -17.81
C GLN A 8 -20.71 73.12 -17.34
N PRO A 9 -19.53 72.52 -17.62
CA PRO A 9 -19.14 71.29 -16.97
C PRO A 9 -18.96 71.59 -15.48
N SER A 10 -19.83 71.03 -14.65
CA SER A 10 -19.57 70.89 -13.22
C SER A 10 -18.23 70.17 -13.06
N SER A 11 -17.23 70.87 -12.52
CA SER A 11 -15.89 70.35 -12.22
C SER A 11 -15.92 69.38 -11.03
N LEU A 12 -16.98 68.58 -10.87
CA LEU A 12 -17.13 67.69 -9.73
C LEU A 12 -16.33 66.41 -9.91
N LEU A 13 -16.44 65.76 -11.08
CA LEU A 13 -15.92 64.40 -11.27
C LEU A 13 -14.39 64.34 -11.45
N GLY A 14 -13.78 65.30 -12.13
CA GLY A 14 -12.32 65.25 -12.36
C GLY A 14 -11.89 64.05 -13.22
N LYS A 15 -10.82 63.35 -12.84
CA LYS A 15 -10.21 62.24 -13.59
C LYS A 15 -10.85 60.90 -13.21
N VAL A 16 -11.03 60.02 -14.20
CA VAL A 16 -11.33 58.60 -13.97
C VAL A 16 -10.08 57.91 -13.47
N VAL A 17 -10.19 57.24 -12.33
CA VAL A 17 -9.05 56.62 -11.62
C VAL A 17 -9.20 55.10 -11.49
N GLU A 18 -10.40 54.56 -11.63
CA GLU A 18 -10.65 53.14 -11.46
C GLU A 18 -11.83 52.66 -12.31
N ILE A 19 -11.74 51.41 -12.78
CA ILE A 19 -12.83 50.67 -13.39
C ILE A 19 -12.98 49.34 -12.66
N CYS A 20 -14.20 49.04 -12.18
CA CYS A 20 -14.49 47.77 -11.54
C CYS A 20 -15.22 46.79 -12.45
N ILE A 21 -14.78 45.53 -12.41
CA ILE A 21 -15.51 44.37 -12.92
C ILE A 21 -16.07 43.57 -11.75
N VAL A 22 -17.40 43.46 -11.68
CA VAL A 22 -18.06 42.52 -10.77
C VAL A 22 -18.09 41.14 -11.41
N THR A 23 -17.71 40.10 -10.67
CA THR A 23 -17.55 38.73 -11.17
C THR A 23 -18.06 37.69 -10.19
N PRO A 24 -18.69 36.58 -10.66
CA PRO A 24 -19.02 35.45 -9.80
C PRO A 24 -17.80 34.62 -9.37
N ASN A 25 -16.65 34.78 -10.06
CA ASN A 25 -15.41 34.05 -9.75
C ASN A 25 -14.19 34.94 -10.00
N ILE A 26 -13.69 35.56 -8.94
CA ILE A 26 -12.58 36.51 -8.97
C ILE A 26 -11.27 35.85 -9.42
N GLN A 27 -11.05 34.57 -9.11
CA GLN A 27 -9.85 33.85 -9.54
C GLN A 27 -9.78 33.67 -11.04
N ARG A 28 -10.89 33.23 -11.64
CA ARG A 28 -10.99 33.09 -13.09
C ARG A 28 -10.77 34.43 -13.79
N THR A 29 -11.31 35.51 -13.23
CA THR A 29 -11.18 36.86 -13.80
C THR A 29 -9.75 37.38 -13.67
N ILE A 30 -9.10 37.23 -12.50
CA ILE A 30 -7.67 37.56 -12.28
C ILE A 30 -6.81 36.82 -13.29
N HIS A 31 -6.98 35.51 -13.42
CA HIS A 31 -6.20 34.70 -14.36
C HIS A 31 -6.37 35.19 -15.80
N SER A 32 -7.61 35.47 -16.19
CA SER A 32 -7.94 35.92 -17.56
C SER A 32 -7.34 37.30 -17.86
N LEU A 33 -7.40 38.25 -16.93
CA LEU A 33 -6.82 39.59 -17.08
C LEU A 33 -5.29 39.56 -17.01
N THR A 34 -4.71 38.67 -16.19
CA THR A 34 -3.26 38.43 -16.16
C THR A 34 -2.75 37.97 -17.52
N ASN A 35 -3.48 37.06 -18.19
CA ASN A 35 -3.14 36.62 -19.56
C ASN A 35 -3.25 37.73 -20.60
N LEU A 36 -4.01 38.79 -20.32
CA LEU A 36 -4.11 40.00 -21.15
C LEU A 36 -3.08 41.08 -20.78
N GLY A 37 -2.21 40.81 -19.80
CA GLY A 37 -1.15 41.71 -19.36
C GLY A 37 -1.53 42.66 -18.22
N ILE A 38 -2.67 42.46 -17.57
CA ILE A 38 -3.11 43.24 -16.40
C ILE A 38 -2.75 42.46 -15.14
N ALA A 39 -1.64 42.86 -14.50
CA ALA A 39 -1.06 42.22 -13.31
C ALA A 39 0.04 43.14 -12.72
N PRO A 40 0.48 42.93 -11.46
CA PRO A 40 -0.03 41.95 -10.49
C PRO A 40 -1.32 42.42 -9.80
N PHE A 41 -2.17 41.47 -9.40
CA PHE A 41 -3.33 41.74 -8.57
C PHE A 41 -3.01 41.55 -7.09
N LYS A 42 -3.44 42.49 -6.25
CA LYS A 42 -3.51 42.35 -4.79
C LYS A 42 -4.94 42.08 -4.36
N ILE A 43 -5.16 41.18 -3.42
CA ILE A 43 -6.51 40.72 -3.04
C ILE A 43 -6.77 40.99 -1.56
N PHE A 44 -7.98 41.48 -1.29
CA PHE A 44 -8.45 41.88 0.03
C PHE A 44 -9.85 41.31 0.30
N SER A 45 -10.12 40.95 1.56
CA SER A 45 -11.46 40.61 2.01
C SER A 45 -12.09 41.81 2.68
N PHE A 46 -13.27 42.21 2.21
CA PHE A 46 -14.09 43.26 2.81
C PHE A 46 -15.17 42.58 3.63
N ASN A 47 -14.99 42.52 4.95
CA ASN A 47 -15.87 41.84 5.90
C ASN A 47 -15.95 42.63 7.22
N ALA A 48 -16.60 42.08 8.24
CA ALA A 48 -16.79 42.76 9.53
C ALA A 48 -15.49 43.15 10.26
N GLN A 49 -14.37 42.51 9.95
CA GLN A 49 -13.06 42.75 10.55
C GLN A 49 -12.29 43.87 9.84
N THR A 50 -12.49 44.01 8.54
CA THR A 50 -11.70 44.92 7.68
C THR A 50 -12.47 46.16 7.26
N VAL A 51 -13.80 46.12 7.28
CA VAL A 51 -14.66 47.23 6.85
C VAL A 51 -15.73 47.52 7.90
N THR A 52 -15.76 48.75 8.39
CA THR A 52 -16.79 49.26 9.31
C THR A 52 -17.80 50.15 8.59
N ASN A 53 -18.90 50.51 9.25
CA ASN A 53 -19.97 51.36 8.71
C ASN A 53 -20.53 50.87 7.36
N ARG A 54 -20.61 49.55 7.20
CA ARG A 54 -21.16 48.89 6.00
C ARG A 54 -22.67 49.16 5.90
N SER A 55 -23.09 49.86 4.85
CA SER A 55 -24.50 50.12 4.58
C SER A 55 -24.86 49.83 3.13
N PHE A 56 -26.10 49.42 2.88
CA PHE A 56 -26.68 49.15 1.57
C PHE A 56 -28.13 49.64 1.55
N ARG A 57 -28.48 50.45 0.54
CA ARG A 57 -29.79 51.10 0.35
C ARG A 57 -30.33 51.74 1.65
N GLY A 58 -29.46 52.45 2.37
CA GLY A 58 -29.80 53.20 3.59
C GLY A 58 -29.96 52.36 4.86
N ALA A 59 -29.74 51.04 4.80
CA ALA A 59 -29.75 50.17 5.97
C ALA A 59 -28.34 49.61 6.26
N SER A 60 -28.07 49.27 7.53
CA SER A 60 -26.86 48.51 7.88
C SER A 60 -26.84 47.19 7.11
N SER A 61 -25.72 46.83 6.52
CA SER A 61 -25.54 45.57 5.81
C SER A 61 -24.32 44.82 6.32
N ASP A 62 -24.42 43.50 6.36
CA ASP A 62 -23.36 42.58 6.73
C ASP A 62 -22.57 42.06 5.54
N PHE A 63 -22.69 42.71 4.36
CA PHE A 63 -22.06 42.26 3.12
C PHE A 63 -20.59 41.87 3.27
N GLU A 64 -20.21 40.78 2.65
CA GLU A 64 -18.83 40.35 2.50
C GLU A 64 -18.46 40.31 1.02
N LEU A 65 -17.33 40.92 0.67
CA LEU A 65 -16.81 40.95 -0.70
C LEU A 65 -15.36 40.48 -0.72
N LEU A 66 -14.96 39.84 -1.83
CA LEU A 66 -13.56 39.78 -2.23
C LEU A 66 -13.31 40.93 -3.21
N VAL A 67 -12.24 41.68 -2.96
CA VAL A 67 -11.84 42.84 -3.78
C VAL A 67 -10.41 42.62 -4.23
N ALA A 68 -10.11 42.84 -5.52
CA ALA A 68 -8.75 42.75 -6.03
C ALA A 68 -8.39 43.96 -6.89
N PHE A 69 -7.17 44.48 -6.72
CA PHE A 69 -6.69 45.67 -7.41
C PHE A 69 -5.44 45.36 -8.24
N ALA A 70 -5.38 45.89 -9.47
CA ALA A 70 -4.16 45.91 -10.29
C ALA A 70 -3.99 47.26 -10.97
N ASP A 71 -2.78 47.82 -10.92
CA ASP A 71 -2.47 49.11 -11.53
C ASP A 71 -2.06 48.97 -13.00
N THR A 72 -2.59 49.86 -13.85
CA THR A 72 -2.15 50.02 -15.24
C THR A 72 -1.92 51.50 -15.56
N GLY A 73 -0.70 51.98 -15.30
CA GLY A 73 -0.40 53.40 -15.42
C GLY A 73 -1.13 54.22 -14.35
N ASP A 74 -1.99 55.15 -14.78
CA ASP A 74 -2.76 55.99 -13.86
C ASP A 74 -4.17 55.47 -13.56
N MET A 75 -4.49 54.23 -13.95
CA MET A 75 -5.82 53.63 -13.79
C MET A 75 -5.72 52.31 -13.01
N VAL A 76 -6.62 52.14 -12.05
CA VAL A 76 -6.78 50.93 -11.25
C VAL A 76 -7.83 50.02 -11.90
N TRP A 77 -7.51 48.74 -12.03
CA TRP A 77 -8.48 47.68 -12.29
C TRP A 77 -8.93 47.10 -10.96
N GLU A 78 -10.20 47.30 -10.63
CA GLU A 78 -10.82 46.67 -9.47
C GLU A 78 -11.64 45.45 -9.92
N LEU A 79 -11.54 44.36 -9.16
CA LEU A 79 -12.42 43.20 -9.29
C LEU A 79 -13.17 43.00 -8.00
N MET A 80 -14.49 42.84 -8.08
CA MET A 80 -15.32 42.59 -6.91
C MET A 80 -16.15 41.31 -7.08
N GLN A 81 -16.08 40.42 -6.09
CA GLN A 81 -16.93 39.25 -5.99
C GLN A 81 -17.72 39.29 -4.68
N PRO A 82 -19.07 39.28 -4.72
CA PRO A 82 -19.85 39.13 -3.51
C PRO A 82 -19.69 37.71 -2.93
N VAL A 83 -19.50 37.62 -1.61
CA VAL A 83 -19.36 36.36 -0.86
C VAL A 83 -20.64 36.06 -0.09
N SER A 84 -21.17 37.05 0.64
CA SER A 84 -22.43 36.94 1.38
C SER A 84 -23.04 38.31 1.68
N GLY A 85 -24.29 38.30 2.16
CA GLY A 85 -25.01 39.50 2.61
C GLY A 85 -25.53 40.38 1.46
N PRO A 86 -26.52 41.26 1.71
CA PRO A 86 -27.09 42.14 0.69
C PRO A 86 -26.08 43.21 0.25
N SER A 87 -25.73 43.24 -1.04
CA SER A 87 -24.81 44.22 -1.62
C SER A 87 -25.21 44.61 -3.03
N LEU A 88 -24.72 45.77 -3.46
CA LEU A 88 -24.88 46.26 -4.83
C LEU A 88 -24.26 45.29 -5.86
N MET A 89 -23.15 44.64 -5.51
CA MET A 89 -22.45 43.67 -6.35
C MET A 89 -23.28 42.40 -6.54
N GLN A 90 -23.96 41.93 -5.49
CA GLN A 90 -24.91 40.82 -5.60
C GLN A 90 -26.11 41.22 -6.47
N GLU A 91 -26.67 42.42 -6.26
CA GLU A 91 -27.79 42.94 -7.06
C GLU A 91 -27.43 43.01 -8.56
N PHE A 92 -26.19 43.34 -8.88
CA PHE A 92 -25.68 43.32 -10.25
C PHE A 92 -25.56 41.91 -10.82
N LEU A 93 -25.00 40.96 -10.06
CA LEU A 93 -24.90 39.56 -10.51
C LEU A 93 -26.26 38.89 -10.67
N ASP A 94 -27.25 39.28 -9.89
CA ASP A 94 -28.63 38.79 -10.03
C ASP A 94 -29.22 39.20 -11.39
N ARG A 95 -28.88 40.40 -11.89
CA ARG A 95 -29.28 40.88 -13.23
C ARG A 95 -28.38 40.35 -14.34
N GLN A 96 -27.09 40.19 -14.07
CA GLN A 96 -26.07 39.78 -15.03
C GLN A 96 -25.18 38.67 -14.44
N PRO A 97 -25.64 37.40 -14.47
CA PRO A 97 -24.96 36.29 -13.79
C PRO A 97 -23.53 36.01 -14.27
N GLY A 98 -23.18 36.45 -15.48
CA GLY A 98 -21.83 36.31 -16.04
C GLY A 98 -20.82 37.34 -15.54
N GLY A 99 -21.25 38.35 -14.78
CA GLY A 99 -20.41 39.49 -14.40
C GLY A 99 -20.21 40.50 -15.54
N GLY A 100 -19.44 41.55 -15.27
CA GLY A 100 -19.16 42.65 -16.20
C GLY A 100 -18.64 43.92 -15.52
N ILE A 101 -18.34 44.94 -16.31
CA ILE A 101 -17.99 46.28 -15.81
C ILE A 101 -19.20 46.84 -15.06
N HIS A 102 -19.00 47.25 -13.81
CA HIS A 102 -20.06 47.65 -12.90
C HIS A 102 -20.05 49.15 -12.62
N HIS A 103 -18.92 49.67 -12.12
CA HIS A 103 -18.79 51.06 -11.71
C HIS A 103 -17.47 51.67 -12.19
N VAL A 104 -17.42 52.99 -12.13
CA VAL A 104 -16.24 53.82 -12.42
C VAL A 104 -16.02 54.77 -11.27
N ALA A 105 -14.78 54.84 -10.76
CA ALA A 105 -14.42 55.78 -9.71
C ALA A 105 -13.73 57.02 -10.26
N PHE A 106 -13.99 58.14 -9.58
CA PHE A 106 -13.53 59.47 -9.95
C PHE A 106 -12.76 60.12 -8.80
N ASP A 107 -11.66 60.82 -9.10
CA ASP A 107 -10.86 61.55 -8.08
C ASP A 107 -11.63 62.74 -7.47
N CYS A 108 -12.73 63.12 -8.10
CA CYS A 108 -13.60 64.22 -7.76
C CYS A 108 -12.85 65.55 -7.56
N ASN A 109 -11.77 65.79 -8.33
CA ASN A 109 -10.84 66.91 -8.17
C ASN A 109 -10.34 67.11 -6.73
N HIS A 110 -10.22 66.02 -5.97
CA HIS A 110 -9.78 66.01 -4.58
C HIS A 110 -10.64 66.87 -3.62
N VAL A 111 -11.90 67.14 -3.98
CA VAL A 111 -12.87 67.77 -3.07
C VAL A 111 -13.06 66.86 -1.85
N PRO A 112 -13.28 67.36 -0.62
CA PRO A 112 -13.51 66.50 0.55
C PRO A 112 -14.76 65.61 0.40
N GLN A 113 -14.69 64.35 0.88
CA GLN A 113 -15.75 63.34 0.71
C GLN A 113 -17.15 63.81 1.16
N ALA A 114 -17.23 64.52 2.29
CA ALA A 114 -18.49 65.09 2.78
C ALA A 114 -19.13 66.08 1.79
N GLN A 115 -18.31 66.88 1.11
CA GLN A 115 -18.79 67.81 0.09
C GLN A 115 -19.16 67.09 -1.21
N ARG A 116 -18.46 66.00 -1.58
CA ARG A 116 -18.85 65.16 -2.72
C ARG A 116 -20.26 64.59 -2.52
N ARG A 117 -20.53 64.03 -1.34
CA ARG A 117 -21.86 63.50 -0.97
C ARG A 117 -22.96 64.57 -1.11
N GLU A 118 -22.71 65.78 -0.61
CA GLU A 118 -23.65 66.90 -0.73
C GLU A 118 -23.92 67.28 -2.20
N GLU A 119 -22.86 67.32 -3.02
CA GLU A 119 -22.98 67.69 -4.43
C GLU A 119 -23.69 66.62 -5.28
N PHE A 120 -23.45 65.33 -5.02
CA PHE A 120 -24.21 64.24 -5.65
C PHE A 120 -25.68 64.27 -5.20
N GLY A 121 -25.95 64.47 -3.91
CA GLY A 121 -27.31 64.59 -3.37
C GLY A 121 -28.08 65.79 -3.97
N LYS A 122 -27.45 66.96 -4.12
CA LYS A 122 -28.04 68.12 -4.82
C LYS A 122 -28.43 67.82 -6.27
N ARG A 123 -27.77 66.84 -6.90
CA ARG A 123 -28.03 66.39 -8.28
C ARG A 123 -29.01 65.22 -8.34
N GLY A 124 -29.55 64.78 -7.20
CA GLY A 124 -30.53 63.70 -7.10
C GLY A 124 -29.91 62.30 -7.11
N TYR A 125 -28.61 62.17 -6.87
CA TYR A 125 -27.92 60.88 -6.79
C TYR A 125 -27.61 60.54 -5.33
N GLU A 126 -28.46 59.71 -4.73
CA GLU A 126 -28.34 59.27 -3.35
C GLU A 126 -27.25 58.19 -3.18
N VAL A 127 -26.78 57.99 -1.95
CA VAL A 127 -25.83 56.91 -1.61
C VAL A 127 -26.56 55.57 -1.58
N VAL A 128 -26.03 54.57 -2.30
CA VAL A 128 -26.62 53.22 -2.39
C VAL A 128 -25.83 52.15 -1.63
N GLN A 129 -24.51 52.31 -1.50
CA GLN A 129 -23.66 51.44 -0.71
C GLN A 129 -22.43 52.23 -0.25
N GLU A 130 -21.96 51.97 0.96
CA GLU A 130 -20.78 52.63 1.52
C GLU A 130 -20.12 51.75 2.58
N GLY A 131 -18.87 52.10 2.90
CA GLY A 131 -18.13 51.52 4.00
C GLY A 131 -16.83 52.25 4.26
N VAL A 132 -16.20 51.92 5.38
CA VAL A 132 -14.89 52.44 5.78
C VAL A 132 -13.93 51.26 5.92
N TRP A 133 -13.02 51.13 4.97
CA TRP A 133 -11.99 50.10 4.91
C TRP A 133 -10.78 50.51 5.77
N HIS A 134 -10.29 49.59 6.60
CA HIS A 134 -9.18 49.82 7.52
C HIS A 134 -7.87 49.26 6.97
N GLY A 135 -6.84 50.12 6.90
CA GLY A 135 -5.48 49.73 6.54
C GLY A 135 -4.66 49.28 7.75
N LYS A 136 -3.35 49.09 7.57
CA LYS A 136 -2.41 48.95 8.70
C LYS A 136 -2.41 50.20 9.57
N ARG A 137 -2.52 51.36 8.90
CA ARG A 137 -2.75 52.69 9.46
C ARG A 137 -3.73 53.42 8.55
N GLY A 138 -4.52 54.32 9.11
CA GLY A 138 -5.53 55.06 8.37
C GLY A 138 -6.72 54.24 7.87
N THR A 139 -7.59 54.92 7.12
CA THR A 139 -8.84 54.37 6.58
C THR A 139 -9.11 54.88 5.16
N CYS A 140 -9.84 54.09 4.37
CA CYS A 140 -10.43 54.51 3.10
C CYS A 140 -11.96 54.48 3.20
N GLU A 141 -12.61 55.63 3.03
CA GLU A 141 -14.06 55.71 2.91
C GLU A 141 -14.44 55.53 1.43
N PHE A 142 -15.27 54.54 1.10
CA PHE A 142 -15.80 54.32 -0.25
C PHE A 142 -17.31 54.53 -0.27
N VAL A 143 -17.82 55.15 -1.34
CA VAL A 143 -19.23 55.53 -1.48
C VAL A 143 -19.69 55.36 -2.92
N PHE A 144 -20.72 54.56 -3.10
CA PHE A 144 -21.42 54.31 -4.36
C PHE A 144 -22.71 55.14 -4.44
N TYR A 145 -22.96 55.78 -5.58
CA TYR A 145 -24.15 56.61 -5.82
C TYR A 145 -25.12 55.96 -6.82
N ASP A 146 -26.43 56.24 -6.67
CA ASP A 146 -27.51 55.71 -7.53
C ASP A 146 -27.54 56.36 -8.92
N THR A 147 -26.47 56.22 -9.69
CA THR A 147 -26.34 56.82 -11.02
C THR A 147 -26.70 55.86 -12.16
N GLU A 148 -26.86 54.57 -11.88
CA GLU A 148 -27.11 53.52 -12.89
C GLU A 148 -28.34 53.82 -13.74
N GLY A 149 -29.43 54.28 -13.12
CA GLY A 149 -30.65 54.65 -13.84
C GLY A 149 -30.49 55.85 -14.80
N ALA A 150 -29.50 56.71 -14.57
CA ALA A 150 -29.28 57.91 -15.39
C ALA A 150 -28.24 57.70 -16.50
N VAL A 151 -27.16 56.95 -16.24
CA VAL A 151 -26.02 56.80 -17.16
C VAL A 151 -25.62 55.35 -17.46
N GLY A 152 -26.34 54.37 -16.92
CA GLY A 152 -26.10 52.95 -17.16
C GLY A 152 -24.94 52.33 -16.37
N THR A 153 -24.33 53.07 -15.46
CA THR A 153 -23.28 52.57 -14.54
C THR A 153 -23.33 53.31 -13.21
N CYS A 154 -22.83 52.67 -12.16
CA CYS A 154 -22.71 53.28 -10.84
C CYS A 154 -21.42 54.11 -10.78
N PHE A 155 -21.48 55.27 -10.13
CA PHE A 155 -20.29 56.10 -9.87
C PHE A 155 -19.85 55.91 -8.44
N GLU A 156 -18.53 55.78 -8.28
CA GLU A 156 -17.87 55.68 -6.99
C GLU A 156 -17.04 56.93 -6.69
N SER A 157 -16.99 57.29 -5.41
CA SER A 157 -15.96 58.17 -4.87
C SER A 157 -15.34 57.53 -3.63
N TYR A 158 -14.02 57.68 -3.47
CA TYR A 158 -13.30 57.20 -2.31
C TYR A 158 -12.40 58.28 -1.69
N ASN A 159 -12.09 58.15 -0.40
CA ASN A 159 -11.20 59.07 0.30
C ASN A 159 -10.29 58.33 1.29
N PHE A 160 -9.00 58.30 0.98
CA PHE A 160 -7.95 57.81 1.88
C PHE A 160 -7.60 58.87 2.94
N SER A 161 -7.34 58.45 4.18
CA SER A 161 -6.78 59.33 5.21
C SER A 161 -5.29 59.61 4.96
N ASP A 162 -4.77 60.71 5.52
CA ASP A 162 -3.39 61.14 5.32
C ASP A 162 -2.34 60.13 5.82
N ASP A 163 -2.72 59.28 6.77
CA ASP A 163 -1.89 58.23 7.37
C ASP A 163 -2.12 56.84 6.76
N TRP A 164 -2.82 56.75 5.62
CA TRP A 164 -3.14 55.49 4.95
C TRP A 164 -1.89 54.64 4.69
N GLU A 165 -1.95 53.39 5.15
CA GLU A 165 -1.01 52.34 4.84
C GLU A 165 -1.78 51.08 4.48
N GLU A 166 -1.59 50.60 3.25
CA GLU A 166 -2.30 49.44 2.69
C GLU A 166 -2.17 48.21 3.61
N PRO A 167 -3.28 47.47 3.85
CA PRO A 167 -3.26 46.25 4.65
C PRO A 167 -2.41 45.15 3.98
N ASP A 168 -1.96 44.17 4.77
CA ASP A 168 -1.35 42.97 4.17
C ASP A 168 -2.37 42.23 3.31
N GLU A 169 -1.92 41.71 2.16
CA GLU A 169 -2.79 40.94 1.26
C GLU A 169 -3.47 39.80 2.02
N SER A 170 -4.79 39.67 1.85
CA SER A 170 -5.46 38.42 2.16
C SER A 170 -5.15 37.46 1.01
N LEU A 171 -4.00 36.79 1.07
CA LEU A 171 -3.72 35.63 0.21
C LEU A 171 -4.97 34.76 0.23
N LEU A 172 -5.56 34.51 -0.95
CA LEU A 172 -6.73 33.65 -1.09
C LEU A 172 -6.55 32.40 -0.26
N LYS A 173 -7.30 32.33 0.82
CA LYS A 173 -7.71 31.03 1.32
C LYS A 173 -9.22 31.14 1.36
N MET A 174 -9.90 30.75 0.28
CA MET A 174 -11.21 30.15 0.52
C MET A 174 -10.94 29.11 1.60
N SER A 175 -11.72 29.15 2.68
CA SER A 175 -11.43 28.33 3.84
C SER A 175 -11.27 26.88 3.38
N ALA A 176 -10.28 26.17 3.92
CA ALA A 176 -10.09 24.76 3.63
C ALA A 176 -11.42 24.01 3.77
N TYR A 177 -11.66 23.07 2.86
CA TYR A 177 -12.82 22.20 2.90
C TYR A 177 -12.91 21.57 4.29
N LYS A 178 -14.09 21.63 4.91
CA LYS A 178 -14.33 20.98 6.20
C LYS A 178 -15.26 19.81 5.98
N TYR A 179 -14.78 18.64 6.35
CA TYR A 179 -15.54 17.41 6.30
C TYR A 179 -16.78 17.48 7.20
N SER A 180 -17.94 17.17 6.62
CA SER A 180 -19.15 16.89 7.38
C SER A 180 -19.01 15.52 8.05
N PRO A 181 -19.37 15.35 9.34
CA PRO A 181 -19.31 14.05 10.01
C PRO A 181 -20.04 12.96 9.22
N VAL A 182 -19.50 11.74 9.24
CA VAL A 182 -20.12 10.54 8.67
C VAL A 182 -20.47 9.58 9.79
N SER A 183 -21.64 8.94 9.72
CA SER A 183 -22.02 7.88 10.65
C SER A 183 -21.40 6.53 10.28
N LYS A 184 -21.56 5.54 11.17
CA LYS A 184 -21.07 4.17 10.96
C LYS A 184 -21.60 3.49 9.71
N SER A 185 -22.78 3.85 9.24
CA SER A 185 -23.38 3.31 8.02
C SER A 185 -23.20 4.23 6.80
N GLU A 186 -22.39 5.28 6.88
CA GLU A 186 -22.21 6.24 5.79
C GLU A 186 -20.81 6.23 5.20
N ILE A 187 -20.76 6.55 3.91
CA ILE A 187 -19.56 6.91 3.16
C ILE A 187 -19.78 8.23 2.45
N ARG A 188 -18.70 8.89 2.02
CA ARG A 188 -18.78 10.04 1.13
C ARG A 188 -18.57 9.60 -0.31
N LEU A 189 -19.26 10.25 -1.24
CA LEU A 189 -19.00 10.16 -2.67
C LEU A 189 -18.68 11.55 -3.19
N VAL A 190 -17.78 11.62 -4.17
CA VAL A 190 -17.37 12.86 -4.84
C VAL A 190 -17.78 12.82 -6.30
N THR A 191 -18.27 13.94 -6.81
CA THR A 191 -18.50 14.16 -8.23
C THR A 191 -17.58 15.24 -8.73
N PHE A 192 -17.13 15.12 -9.98
CA PHE A 192 -16.32 16.13 -10.62
C PHE A 192 -17.02 16.70 -11.84
N LYS A 193 -16.94 18.02 -11.96
CA LYS A 193 -17.29 18.74 -13.17
C LYS A 193 -15.99 19.21 -13.83
N VAL A 194 -15.67 18.59 -14.96
CA VAL A 194 -14.51 18.98 -15.77
C VAL A 194 -15.00 19.90 -16.89
N THR A 195 -14.66 21.19 -16.79
CA THR A 195 -14.86 22.19 -17.86
C THR A 195 -13.50 22.72 -18.28
N ASP A 196 -13.25 24.03 -18.17
CA ASP A 196 -11.91 24.62 -18.30
C ASP A 196 -11.05 24.39 -17.03
N HIS A 197 -11.68 24.01 -15.92
CA HIS A 197 -11.06 23.68 -14.63
C HIS A 197 -11.80 22.50 -13.98
N LEU A 198 -11.16 21.88 -12.99
CA LEU A 198 -11.69 20.78 -12.19
C LEU A 198 -12.41 21.34 -10.95
N GLU A 199 -13.70 21.05 -10.81
CA GLU A 199 -14.50 21.40 -9.62
C GLU A 199 -15.12 20.14 -9.02
N ALA A 200 -15.10 20.03 -7.70
CA ALA A 200 -15.61 18.88 -6.95
C ALA A 200 -16.88 19.21 -6.17
N SER A 201 -17.74 18.22 -5.96
CA SER A 201 -18.84 18.29 -4.98
C SER A 201 -18.96 16.98 -4.22
N ILE A 202 -19.08 17.04 -2.89
CA ILE A 202 -19.06 15.88 -2.00
C ILE A 202 -20.40 15.71 -1.30
N LYS A 203 -20.90 14.47 -1.25
CA LYS A 203 -22.14 14.11 -0.54
C LYS A 203 -21.96 12.88 0.32
N ASN A 204 -22.67 12.84 1.45
CA ASN A 204 -22.78 11.64 2.28
C ASN A 204 -23.89 10.73 1.76
N VAL A 205 -23.64 9.42 1.79
CA VAL A 205 -24.62 8.41 1.38
C VAL A 205 -24.56 7.20 2.31
N GLN A 206 -25.69 6.49 2.44
CA GLN A 206 -25.79 5.30 3.28
C GLN A 206 -25.24 4.07 2.55
N LEU A 207 -24.18 3.46 3.08
CA LEU A 207 -23.64 2.21 2.59
C LEU A 207 -24.51 1.04 3.07
N ASN A 208 -25.69 0.87 2.45
CA ASN A 208 -26.61 -0.22 2.75
C ASN A 208 -26.24 -1.48 1.93
N PRO A 209 -25.94 -2.63 2.57
CA PRO A 209 -25.64 -3.87 1.85
C PRO A 209 -26.79 -4.40 0.98
N GLU A 210 -28.04 -4.10 1.35
CA GLU A 210 -29.28 -4.61 0.73
C GLU A 210 -29.82 -3.70 -0.40
N ASP A 211 -29.46 -2.41 -0.40
CA ASP A 211 -29.88 -1.42 -1.40
C ASP A 211 -28.64 -0.73 -2.00
N PRO A 212 -28.02 -1.34 -3.03
CA PRO A 212 -26.71 -0.92 -3.51
C PRO A 212 -26.78 0.41 -4.27
N ILE A 213 -26.04 1.40 -3.77
CA ILE A 213 -25.79 2.67 -4.47
C ILE A 213 -24.90 2.42 -5.68
N LYS A 214 -25.22 3.04 -6.81
CA LYS A 214 -24.36 3.04 -7.99
C LYS A 214 -23.26 4.09 -7.86
N TYR A 215 -22.03 3.64 -7.73
CA TYR A 215 -20.84 4.48 -7.77
C TYR A 215 -19.65 3.70 -8.30
N THR A 216 -18.61 4.42 -8.71
CA THR A 216 -17.34 3.85 -9.16
C THR A 216 -16.27 4.11 -8.12
N ALA A 217 -15.50 3.10 -7.73
CA ALA A 217 -14.36 3.29 -6.83
C ALA A 217 -13.07 3.47 -7.62
N LEU A 218 -12.22 4.40 -7.19
CA LEU A 218 -10.89 4.59 -7.75
C LEU A 218 -9.84 3.88 -6.90
N SER A 219 -8.96 3.16 -7.57
CA SER A 219 -7.74 2.56 -7.04
C SER A 219 -6.55 3.19 -7.77
N TYR A 220 -5.69 3.92 -7.06
CA TYR A 220 -4.56 4.63 -7.67
C TYR A 220 -3.40 4.80 -6.68
N CYS A 221 -2.19 5.01 -7.19
CA CYS A 221 -1.05 5.33 -6.33
C CYS A 221 -1.07 6.83 -5.98
N TRP A 222 -1.04 7.19 -4.70
CA TRP A 222 -1.13 8.58 -4.25
C TRP A 222 0.03 9.48 -4.73
N GLY A 223 1.16 8.88 -5.10
CA GLY A 223 2.38 9.60 -5.47
C GLY A 223 3.02 10.29 -4.27
N ASN A 224 3.66 11.43 -4.51
CA ASN A 224 4.25 12.23 -3.43
C ASN A 224 3.14 12.97 -2.64
N ALA A 225 2.95 12.61 -1.38
CA ALA A 225 1.91 13.20 -0.52
C ALA A 225 2.10 14.70 -0.23
N THR A 226 3.31 15.24 -0.44
CA THR A 226 3.58 16.68 -0.29
C THR A 226 3.32 17.47 -1.57
N ASP A 227 3.21 16.81 -2.71
CA ASP A 227 2.96 17.45 -4.00
C ASP A 227 1.45 17.51 -4.23
N ARG A 228 0.88 18.70 -4.03
CA ARG A 228 -0.57 18.91 -3.96
C ARG A 228 -1.04 20.04 -4.85
N VAL A 229 -2.25 19.88 -5.34
CA VAL A 229 -3.01 20.85 -6.13
C VAL A 229 -4.31 21.16 -5.39
N GLU A 230 -4.68 22.45 -5.39
CA GLU A 230 -5.91 22.93 -4.77
C GLU A 230 -7.01 23.04 -5.83
N ILE A 231 -8.19 22.49 -5.53
CA ILE A 231 -9.36 22.56 -6.39
C ILE A 231 -10.59 23.11 -5.64
N PRO A 232 -11.48 23.86 -6.31
CA PRO A 232 -12.75 24.26 -5.72
C PRO A 232 -13.62 23.05 -5.38
N CYS A 233 -14.22 23.07 -4.19
CA CYS A 233 -15.14 22.05 -3.70
C CYS A 233 -16.23 22.65 -2.82
N ASP A 234 -17.49 22.60 -3.26
CA ASP A 234 -18.66 23.13 -2.52
C ASP A 234 -18.45 24.55 -1.95
N GLY A 235 -17.84 25.44 -2.74
CA GLY A 235 -17.52 26.82 -2.33
C GLY A 235 -16.30 26.96 -1.41
N ARG A 236 -15.47 25.91 -1.25
CA ARG A 236 -14.23 25.86 -0.44
C ARG A 236 -13.05 25.32 -1.24
N ILE A 237 -11.85 25.27 -0.66
CA ILE A 237 -10.68 24.61 -1.28
C ILE A 237 -10.51 23.19 -0.75
N LEU A 238 -10.47 22.21 -1.65
CA LEU A 238 -10.02 20.86 -1.36
C LEU A 238 -8.60 20.67 -1.91
N SER A 239 -7.68 20.17 -1.07
CA SER A 239 -6.29 19.90 -1.45
C SER A 239 -6.11 18.42 -1.77
N ILE A 240 -5.74 18.11 -3.01
CA ILE A 240 -5.52 16.74 -3.52
C ILE A 240 -4.09 16.57 -4.02
N THR A 241 -3.58 15.34 -4.12
CA THR A 241 -2.25 15.12 -4.71
C THR A 241 -2.26 15.35 -6.22
N THR A 242 -1.11 15.75 -6.78
CA THR A 242 -0.95 15.92 -8.23
C THR A 242 -1.27 14.63 -8.99
N SER A 243 -0.90 13.48 -8.43
CA SER A 243 -1.24 12.17 -9.02
C SER A 243 -2.75 11.91 -9.06
N LEU A 244 -3.50 12.32 -8.04
CA LEU A 244 -4.96 12.22 -8.07
C LEU A 244 -5.57 13.18 -9.09
N HIS A 245 -5.06 14.41 -9.18
CA HIS A 245 -5.51 15.39 -10.18
C HIS A 245 -5.36 14.83 -11.60
N GLU A 246 -4.21 14.25 -11.95
CA GLU A 246 -4.00 13.59 -13.24
C GLU A 246 -4.94 12.38 -13.45
N ALA A 247 -5.12 11.55 -12.42
CA ALA A 247 -6.02 10.41 -12.47
C ALA A 247 -7.46 10.84 -12.79
N ILE A 248 -7.98 11.88 -12.12
CA ILE A 248 -9.33 12.40 -12.33
C ILE A 248 -9.53 12.88 -13.77
N LEU A 249 -8.56 13.63 -14.33
CA LEU A 249 -8.62 14.10 -15.71
C LEU A 249 -8.67 12.94 -16.72
N ALA A 250 -7.91 11.87 -16.48
CA ALA A 250 -7.95 10.68 -17.31
C ALA A 250 -9.27 9.92 -17.16
N ILE A 251 -9.72 9.69 -15.93
CA ILE A 251 -10.93 8.93 -15.60
C ILE A 251 -12.20 9.60 -16.07
N ASN A 252 -12.26 10.94 -16.06
CA ASN A 252 -13.44 11.66 -16.52
C ASN A 252 -13.80 11.33 -17.99
N LYS A 253 -12.83 10.88 -18.80
CA LYS A 253 -13.08 10.38 -20.17
C LYS A 253 -13.83 9.04 -20.18
N PHE A 254 -13.59 8.18 -19.18
CA PHE A 254 -14.17 6.84 -19.06
C PHE A 254 -15.41 6.80 -18.17
N ASN A 255 -15.57 7.78 -17.26
CA ASN A 255 -16.64 7.83 -16.27
C ASN A 255 -17.19 9.26 -16.06
N PRO A 256 -17.70 9.94 -17.10
CA PRO A 256 -18.05 11.36 -17.02
C PRO A 256 -19.24 11.61 -16.07
N GLY A 257 -19.03 12.48 -15.08
CA GLY A 257 -20.10 13.00 -14.21
C GLY A 257 -20.75 11.99 -13.27
N GLN A 258 -20.14 10.82 -13.05
CA GLN A 258 -20.64 9.83 -12.09
C GLN A 258 -20.04 10.02 -10.70
N ASP A 259 -20.75 9.49 -9.70
CA ASP A 259 -20.26 9.43 -8.33
C ASP A 259 -19.02 8.53 -8.23
N LEU A 260 -17.96 9.08 -7.62
CA LEU A 260 -16.72 8.38 -7.34
C LEU A 260 -16.54 8.19 -5.83
N TRP A 261 -15.98 7.04 -5.45
CA TRP A 261 -15.34 6.88 -4.15
C TRP A 261 -13.82 6.90 -4.33
N ILE A 262 -13.16 7.83 -3.63
CA ILE A 262 -11.70 8.04 -3.69
C ILE A 262 -11.21 8.18 -2.26
N ASP A 263 -10.41 7.26 -1.77
CA ASP A 263 -9.90 7.22 -0.39
C ASP A 263 -9.36 8.57 0.13
N GLN A 264 -8.53 9.27 -0.65
CA GLN A 264 -7.94 10.56 -0.27
C GLN A 264 -8.98 11.66 -0.03
N ILE A 265 -10.13 11.59 -0.72
CA ILE A 265 -11.18 12.62 -0.64
C ILE A 265 -12.31 12.17 0.28
N CYS A 266 -12.78 10.93 0.12
CA CYS A 266 -13.98 10.44 0.77
C CYS A 266 -13.77 10.12 2.27
N ILE A 267 -12.52 9.93 2.68
CA ILE A 267 -12.11 9.73 4.07
C ILE A 267 -11.42 11.00 4.57
N ASN A 268 -11.81 11.49 5.75
CA ASN A 268 -11.09 12.57 6.41
C ASN A 268 -9.75 12.04 6.94
N GLN A 269 -8.67 12.27 6.20
CA GLN A 269 -7.34 11.74 6.51
C GLN A 269 -6.73 12.29 7.81
N GLU A 270 -7.19 13.45 8.26
CA GLU A 270 -6.71 14.13 9.47
C GLU A 270 -7.43 13.66 10.74
N ASP A 271 -8.58 13.00 10.61
CA ASP A 271 -9.31 12.40 11.73
C ASP A 271 -8.99 10.89 11.79
N LEU A 272 -8.09 10.50 12.70
CA LEU A 272 -7.67 9.11 12.82
C LEU A 272 -8.80 8.16 13.22
N ALA A 273 -9.81 8.64 13.96
CA ALA A 273 -10.94 7.82 14.35
C ALA A 273 -11.85 7.56 13.15
N GLU A 274 -12.17 8.62 12.39
CA GLU A 274 -12.92 8.48 11.14
C GLU A 274 -12.15 7.62 10.12
N LYS A 275 -10.85 7.86 9.96
CA LYS A 275 -9.98 7.09 9.07
C LYS A 275 -10.02 5.61 9.41
N SER A 276 -9.82 5.25 10.68
CA SER A 276 -9.84 3.84 11.12
C SER A 276 -11.19 3.19 10.82
N GLU A 277 -12.29 3.92 11.05
CA GLU A 277 -13.65 3.43 10.79
C GLU A 277 -13.98 3.30 9.30
N GLN A 278 -13.52 4.20 8.44
CA GLN A 278 -13.76 4.12 7.00
C GLN A 278 -12.86 3.06 6.35
N VAL A 279 -11.62 2.93 6.81
CA VAL A 279 -10.69 1.89 6.35
C VAL A 279 -11.20 0.49 6.68
N SER A 280 -11.81 0.30 7.85
CA SER A 280 -12.42 -0.98 8.21
C SER A 280 -13.59 -1.39 7.29
N LYS A 281 -14.15 -0.46 6.51
CA LYS A 281 -15.22 -0.68 5.52
C LYS A 281 -14.70 -0.85 4.09
N MET A 282 -13.39 -0.71 3.83
CA MET A 282 -12.86 -0.70 2.45
C MET A 282 -13.22 -1.96 1.67
N ASN A 283 -13.18 -3.13 2.30
CA ASN A 283 -13.61 -4.38 1.67
C ASN A 283 -15.05 -4.31 1.13
N LEU A 284 -15.97 -3.74 1.90
CA LEU A 284 -17.37 -3.54 1.53
C LEU A 284 -17.51 -2.44 0.48
N ILE A 285 -16.76 -1.34 0.60
CA ILE A 285 -16.80 -0.23 -0.35
C ILE A 285 -16.37 -0.68 -1.75
N TYR A 286 -15.28 -1.44 -1.88
CA TYR A 286 -14.86 -1.96 -3.19
C TYR A 286 -15.75 -3.10 -3.70
N ASP A 287 -16.32 -3.93 -2.81
CA ASP A 287 -17.32 -4.95 -3.21
C ASP A 287 -18.61 -4.33 -3.74
N LYS A 288 -19.09 -3.23 -3.14
CA LYS A 288 -20.37 -2.61 -3.51
C LYS A 288 -20.27 -1.64 -4.69
N ALA A 289 -19.06 -1.21 -5.05
CA ALA A 289 -18.84 -0.40 -6.24
C ALA A 289 -19.35 -1.11 -7.51
N GLU A 290 -19.98 -0.36 -8.41
CA GLU A 290 -20.43 -0.88 -9.71
C GLU A 290 -19.23 -1.21 -10.60
N THR A 291 -18.20 -0.37 -10.56
CA THR A 291 -16.93 -0.56 -11.25
C THR A 291 -15.79 -0.06 -10.37
N VAL A 292 -14.66 -0.74 -10.41
CA VAL A 292 -13.39 -0.26 -9.86
C VAL A 292 -12.49 0.15 -11.02
N LEU A 293 -12.00 1.38 -10.99
CA LEU A 293 -11.02 1.87 -11.94
C LEU A 293 -9.64 1.83 -11.29
N ALA A 294 -8.72 1.06 -11.86
CA ALA A 294 -7.34 0.99 -11.41
C ALA A 294 -6.47 1.89 -12.31
N TRP A 295 -6.02 3.03 -11.79
CA TRP A 295 -5.18 3.97 -12.53
C TRP A 295 -3.69 3.68 -12.32
N LEU A 296 -3.01 3.31 -13.41
CA LEU A 296 -1.58 2.96 -13.43
C LEU A 296 -0.65 4.17 -13.67
N GLY A 297 -1.21 5.36 -13.93
CA GLY A 297 -0.46 6.56 -14.27
C GLY A 297 -0.53 6.97 -15.75
N PRO A 298 0.15 8.06 -16.12
CA PRO A 298 0.16 8.57 -17.49
C PRO A 298 0.82 7.61 -18.48
N SER A 299 0.50 7.79 -19.76
CA SER A 299 1.14 7.09 -20.86
C SER A 299 2.59 7.56 -21.04
N ASP A 300 3.45 6.60 -21.39
CA ASP A 300 4.82 6.79 -21.83
C ASP A 300 5.02 6.17 -23.23
N ASN A 301 6.23 6.25 -23.76
CA ASN A 301 6.59 5.71 -25.08
C ASN A 301 6.46 4.18 -25.20
N THR A 302 6.29 3.45 -24.11
CA THR A 302 6.11 1.99 -24.10
C THR A 302 4.68 1.54 -23.81
N THR A 303 3.81 2.46 -23.37
CA THR A 303 2.49 2.14 -22.84
C THR A 303 1.58 1.46 -23.85
N GLN A 304 1.54 1.97 -25.09
CA GLN A 304 0.71 1.39 -26.16
C GLN A 304 1.12 -0.07 -26.42
N LEU A 305 2.41 -0.29 -26.70
CA LEU A 305 2.95 -1.61 -27.00
C LEU A 305 2.75 -2.57 -25.82
N GLY A 306 2.99 -2.11 -24.59
CA GLY A 306 2.81 -2.90 -23.38
C GLY A 306 1.38 -3.37 -23.20
N ILE A 307 0.39 -2.50 -23.38
CA ILE A 307 -1.04 -2.85 -23.27
C ILE A 307 -1.47 -3.79 -24.40
N GLU A 308 -1.07 -3.51 -25.63
CA GLU A 308 -1.36 -4.38 -26.77
C GLU A 308 -0.77 -5.78 -26.56
N PHE A 309 0.45 -5.87 -26.03
CA PHE A 309 1.12 -7.12 -25.76
C PHE A 309 0.49 -7.87 -24.57
N VAL A 310 0.19 -7.19 -23.46
CA VAL A 310 -0.54 -7.78 -22.32
C VAL A 310 -1.91 -8.29 -22.75
N LYS A 311 -2.64 -7.53 -23.56
CA LYS A 311 -3.93 -7.95 -24.12
C LYS A 311 -3.77 -9.22 -24.96
N LYS A 312 -2.77 -9.26 -25.85
CA LYS A 312 -2.48 -10.43 -26.70
C LYS A 312 -2.19 -11.69 -25.88
N VAL A 313 -1.30 -11.59 -24.89
CA VAL A 313 -1.01 -12.71 -23.98
C VAL A 313 -2.26 -13.11 -23.19
N GLY A 314 -3.02 -12.12 -22.71
CA GLY A 314 -4.28 -12.33 -22.01
C GLY A 314 -5.33 -13.06 -22.87
N GLU A 315 -5.47 -12.73 -24.15
CA GLU A 315 -6.40 -13.39 -25.09
C GLU A 315 -6.06 -14.87 -25.31
N VAL A 316 -4.77 -15.22 -25.28
CA VAL A 316 -4.30 -16.61 -25.34
C VAL A 316 -4.56 -17.34 -24.02
N ALA A 317 -4.31 -16.68 -22.89
CA ALA A 317 -4.38 -17.28 -21.56
C ALA A 317 -5.80 -17.38 -20.98
N LEU A 318 -6.67 -16.40 -21.24
CA LEU A 318 -7.99 -16.27 -20.62
C LEU A 318 -8.96 -17.43 -20.95
N PRO A 319 -9.03 -17.98 -22.18
CA PRO A 319 -9.91 -19.12 -22.48
C PRO A 319 -9.60 -20.37 -21.66
N THR A 320 -8.32 -20.53 -21.26
CA THR A 320 -7.91 -21.60 -20.36
C THR A 320 -8.15 -21.25 -18.89
N ALA A 321 -8.38 -19.97 -18.56
CA ALA A 321 -8.52 -19.47 -17.20
C ALA A 321 -9.71 -20.01 -16.41
N THR A 322 -10.80 -20.28 -17.10
CA THR A 322 -12.04 -20.82 -16.51
C THR A 322 -11.96 -22.33 -16.21
N ASN A 323 -10.99 -23.05 -16.81
CA ASN A 323 -10.69 -24.45 -16.47
C ASN A 323 -9.75 -24.58 -15.26
N TRP A 324 -9.18 -23.48 -14.74
CA TRP A 324 -8.16 -23.49 -13.67
C TRP A 324 -8.72 -23.59 -12.24
N PHE A 325 -10.05 -23.52 -12.07
CA PHE A 325 -10.71 -23.88 -10.81
C PHE A 325 -11.03 -25.38 -10.71
N ARG A 326 -10.65 -26.19 -11.70
CA ARG A 326 -10.81 -27.64 -11.62
C ARG A 326 -9.60 -28.26 -10.92
N TRP A 327 -9.91 -28.74 -9.72
CA TRP A 327 -9.14 -29.61 -8.85
C TRP A 327 -8.54 -30.80 -9.62
N ASP A 328 -7.26 -30.73 -9.96
CA ASP A 328 -6.52 -31.91 -10.44
C ASP A 328 -5.79 -32.55 -9.26
N GLY A 329 -6.47 -33.49 -8.60
CA GLY A 329 -5.87 -34.49 -7.72
C GLY A 329 -5.43 -34.00 -6.33
N TYR A 330 -5.85 -34.72 -5.30
CA TYR A 330 -5.27 -34.65 -3.96
C TYR A 330 -3.94 -35.42 -3.99
N ASP A 331 -2.81 -34.74 -3.76
CA ASP A 331 -1.55 -35.43 -3.46
C ASP A 331 -1.57 -35.82 -1.98
N GLU A 332 -1.85 -37.10 -1.70
CA GLU A 332 -1.88 -37.64 -0.34
C GLU A 332 -0.56 -37.43 0.43
N ALA A 333 0.56 -37.17 -0.26
CA ALA A 333 1.86 -37.03 0.37
C ALA A 333 2.16 -35.62 0.92
N HIS A 334 1.56 -34.57 0.36
CA HIS A 334 1.92 -33.17 0.68
C HIS A 334 0.77 -32.33 1.23
N GLU A 335 -0.46 -32.86 1.31
CA GLU A 335 -1.67 -32.11 1.70
C GLU A 335 -1.88 -30.77 0.93
N GLU A 336 -1.19 -30.58 -0.21
CA GLU A 336 -1.23 -29.37 -1.03
C GLU A 336 -2.03 -29.59 -2.32
N THR A 337 -2.95 -28.69 -2.61
CA THR A 337 -3.64 -28.61 -3.91
C THR A 337 -2.83 -27.75 -4.88
N LYS A 338 -2.28 -28.34 -5.95
CA LYS A 338 -1.69 -27.56 -7.05
C LYS A 338 -2.79 -27.05 -7.97
N LEU A 339 -2.97 -25.73 -8.02
CA LEU A 339 -4.02 -25.06 -8.80
C LEU A 339 -3.71 -24.99 -10.31
N GLU A 340 -2.44 -25.08 -10.73
CA GLU A 340 -2.03 -24.88 -12.12
C GLU A 340 -0.96 -25.88 -12.59
N ARG A 341 -1.07 -26.36 -13.85
CA ARG A 341 -0.02 -27.17 -14.50
C ARG A 341 1.09 -26.25 -15.00
N GLN A 342 2.27 -26.40 -14.42
CA GLN A 342 3.52 -25.88 -14.97
C GLN A 342 3.79 -26.62 -16.30
N GLU A 343 3.66 -25.91 -17.42
CA GLU A 343 4.00 -26.43 -18.75
C GLU A 343 5.27 -25.74 -19.24
N GLU A 344 6.15 -26.49 -19.88
CA GLU A 344 7.35 -25.96 -20.52
C GLU A 344 7.03 -25.77 -22.00
N LEU A 345 7.01 -24.51 -22.44
CA LEU A 345 6.85 -24.14 -23.84
C LEU A 345 8.21 -23.87 -24.47
N THR A 346 8.38 -24.25 -25.75
CA THR A 346 9.52 -23.84 -26.56
C THR A 346 9.28 -22.46 -27.19
N LEU A 347 10.34 -21.81 -27.67
CA LEU A 347 10.25 -20.52 -28.37
C LEU A 347 9.31 -20.61 -29.58
N ASP A 348 9.39 -21.71 -30.34
CA ASP A 348 8.56 -21.93 -31.53
C ASP A 348 7.09 -22.12 -31.17
N GLN A 349 6.79 -22.89 -30.11
CA GLN A 349 5.42 -23.04 -29.61
C GLN A 349 4.83 -21.70 -29.16
N SER A 350 5.63 -20.85 -28.52
CA SER A 350 5.17 -19.51 -28.14
C SER A 350 4.91 -18.62 -29.36
N ARG A 351 5.74 -18.69 -30.41
CA ARG A 351 5.50 -17.97 -31.67
C ARG A 351 4.24 -18.45 -32.38
N ASP A 352 3.94 -19.75 -32.35
CA ASP A 352 2.71 -20.32 -32.91
C ASP A 352 1.46 -19.80 -32.20
N LEU A 353 1.56 -19.51 -30.90
CA LEU A 353 0.52 -18.83 -30.11
C LEU A 353 0.47 -17.32 -30.36
N GLY A 354 1.36 -16.78 -31.20
CA GLY A 354 1.48 -15.37 -31.48
C GLY A 354 2.24 -14.58 -30.41
N ILE A 355 2.93 -15.21 -29.47
CA ILE A 355 3.67 -14.53 -28.39
C ILE A 355 5.18 -14.66 -28.65
N PRO A 356 5.83 -13.67 -29.30
CA PRO A 356 7.26 -13.72 -29.59
C PRO A 356 8.11 -13.46 -28.34
N PHE A 357 8.72 -14.49 -27.76
CA PHE A 357 9.64 -14.35 -26.61
C PHE A 357 10.98 -13.70 -26.93
N ASP A 358 11.32 -13.65 -28.21
CA ASP A 358 12.52 -13.06 -28.78
C ASP A 358 12.37 -11.56 -29.12
N ASP A 359 11.15 -11.01 -29.04
CA ASP A 359 10.93 -9.56 -29.21
C ASP A 359 11.19 -8.81 -27.91
N GLU A 360 12.43 -8.40 -27.70
CA GLU A 360 12.85 -7.63 -26.52
C GLU A 360 12.08 -6.31 -26.33
N SER A 361 11.59 -5.69 -27.41
CA SER A 361 10.86 -4.44 -27.31
C SER A 361 9.48 -4.63 -26.66
N SER A 362 8.75 -5.67 -27.08
CA SER A 362 7.47 -6.07 -26.49
C SER A 362 7.62 -6.51 -25.03
N TRP A 363 8.66 -7.28 -24.71
CA TRP A 363 8.91 -7.74 -23.34
C TRP A 363 9.40 -6.63 -22.42
N SER A 364 10.19 -5.68 -22.91
CA SER A 364 10.52 -4.47 -22.17
C SER A 364 9.27 -3.65 -21.85
N ALA A 365 8.37 -3.47 -22.82
CA ALA A 365 7.09 -2.80 -22.60
C ALA A 365 6.17 -3.56 -21.62
N PHE A 366 6.11 -4.89 -21.69
CA PHE A 366 5.41 -5.74 -20.72
C PHE A 366 5.98 -5.56 -19.30
N THR A 367 7.31 -5.56 -19.19
CA THR A 367 8.01 -5.35 -17.92
C THR A 367 7.69 -3.98 -17.34
N ASN A 368 7.78 -2.93 -18.15
CA ASN A 368 7.45 -1.56 -17.74
C ASN A 368 5.99 -1.43 -17.31
N PHE A 369 5.05 -2.09 -17.99
CA PHE A 369 3.64 -2.09 -17.61
C PHE A 369 3.43 -2.66 -16.20
N TYR A 370 3.95 -3.86 -15.91
CA TYR A 370 3.78 -4.51 -14.60
C TYR A 370 4.62 -3.86 -13.50
N ASN A 371 5.78 -3.29 -13.82
CA ASN A 371 6.62 -2.63 -12.82
C ASN A 371 6.09 -1.26 -12.37
N ARG A 372 4.94 -0.81 -12.91
CA ARG A 372 4.27 0.42 -12.45
C ARG A 372 3.93 0.33 -10.95
N PRO A 373 4.07 1.44 -10.19
CA PRO A 373 3.94 1.42 -8.72
C PRO A 373 2.64 0.84 -8.19
N TRP A 374 1.55 0.96 -8.95
CA TRP A 374 0.24 0.44 -8.56
C TRP A 374 0.28 -1.05 -8.20
N PHE A 375 0.89 -1.90 -9.05
CA PHE A 375 0.95 -3.35 -8.83
C PHE A 375 1.69 -3.75 -7.56
N GLN A 376 2.57 -2.88 -7.06
CA GLN A 376 3.41 -3.15 -5.90
C GLN A 376 2.68 -2.87 -4.58
N ARG A 377 1.58 -2.11 -4.57
CA ARG A 377 0.91 -1.68 -3.33
C ARG A 377 0.21 -2.85 -2.63
N MET A 378 0.14 -2.80 -1.30
CA MET A 378 -0.62 -3.77 -0.50
C MET A 378 -2.13 -3.59 -0.69
N TRP A 379 -2.61 -2.35 -0.66
CA TRP A 379 -4.04 -2.04 -0.76
C TRP A 379 -4.72 -2.54 -2.03
N THR A 380 -3.99 -2.66 -3.15
CA THR A 380 -4.59 -3.12 -4.42
C THR A 380 -5.22 -4.50 -4.33
N VAL A 381 -4.80 -5.32 -3.35
CA VAL A 381 -5.37 -6.65 -3.08
C VAL A 381 -6.86 -6.54 -2.78
N GLN A 382 -7.24 -5.76 -1.75
CA GLN A 382 -8.65 -5.53 -1.42
C GLN A 382 -9.37 -4.70 -2.49
N GLU A 383 -8.68 -3.71 -3.08
CA GLU A 383 -9.29 -2.82 -4.07
C GLU A 383 -9.73 -3.58 -5.34
N ILE A 384 -8.96 -4.58 -5.78
CA ILE A 384 -9.20 -5.27 -7.06
C ILE A 384 -9.87 -6.65 -6.90
N ILE A 385 -9.55 -7.43 -5.88
CA ILE A 385 -10.15 -8.77 -5.69
C ILE A 385 -11.64 -8.63 -5.40
N GLN A 386 -12.03 -7.59 -4.64
CA GLN A 386 -13.42 -7.33 -4.30
C GLN A 386 -14.20 -6.70 -5.45
N ALA A 387 -13.54 -6.17 -6.49
CA ALA A 387 -14.18 -5.44 -7.56
C ALA A 387 -15.13 -6.32 -8.39
N ARG A 388 -16.43 -6.00 -8.46
CA ARG A 388 -17.41 -6.70 -9.32
C ARG A 388 -17.04 -6.64 -10.80
N LYS A 389 -16.55 -5.47 -11.20
CA LYS A 389 -15.99 -5.17 -12.50
C LYS A 389 -14.76 -4.29 -12.27
N ALA A 390 -13.64 -4.66 -12.86
CA ALA A 390 -12.38 -3.93 -12.72
C ALA A 390 -11.82 -3.58 -14.10
N LEU A 391 -11.62 -2.28 -14.34
CA LEU A 391 -11.01 -1.76 -15.55
C LEU A 391 -9.69 -1.08 -15.17
N VAL A 392 -8.60 -1.51 -15.80
CA VAL A 392 -7.28 -0.92 -15.59
C VAL A 392 -7.02 0.13 -16.66
N LEU A 393 -6.57 1.30 -16.22
CA LEU A 393 -6.37 2.49 -17.03
C LEU A 393 -4.90 2.91 -16.97
N CYS A 394 -4.33 3.27 -18.12
CA CYS A 394 -2.98 3.81 -18.21
C CYS A 394 -2.93 4.84 -19.35
N GLY A 395 -2.77 6.12 -19.03
CA GLY A 395 -2.98 7.20 -19.99
C GLY A 395 -4.39 7.14 -20.59
N GLU A 396 -4.45 7.11 -21.91
CA GLU A 396 -5.66 7.01 -22.72
C GLU A 396 -6.12 5.56 -23.00
N TYR A 397 -5.36 4.57 -22.53
CA TYR A 397 -5.63 3.16 -22.78
C TYR A 397 -6.36 2.51 -21.61
N SER A 398 -7.15 1.48 -21.91
CA SER A 398 -7.88 0.70 -20.92
C SER A 398 -7.87 -0.79 -21.27
N LEU A 399 -7.84 -1.64 -20.24
CA LEU A 399 -7.91 -3.10 -20.39
C LEU A 399 -8.62 -3.72 -19.19
N ASP A 400 -9.49 -4.70 -19.43
CA ASP A 400 -10.16 -5.41 -18.34
C ASP A 400 -9.15 -6.19 -17.50
N TRP A 401 -9.35 -6.18 -16.18
CA TRP A 401 -8.47 -6.84 -15.21
C TRP A 401 -8.24 -8.33 -15.53
N GLU A 402 -9.22 -9.00 -16.11
CA GLU A 402 -9.14 -10.43 -16.45
C GLU A 402 -7.98 -10.72 -17.41
N TYR A 403 -7.76 -9.89 -18.43
CA TYR A 403 -6.65 -10.07 -19.38
C TYR A 403 -5.29 -9.87 -18.70
N ILE A 404 -5.19 -8.88 -17.81
CA ILE A 404 -3.96 -8.58 -17.07
C ILE A 404 -3.64 -9.73 -16.12
N SER A 405 -4.61 -10.18 -15.31
CA SER A 405 -4.40 -11.31 -14.40
C SER A 405 -4.07 -12.62 -15.14
N ALA A 406 -4.65 -12.85 -16.32
CA ALA A 406 -4.36 -14.03 -17.14
C ALA A 406 -2.95 -13.96 -17.73
N ALA A 407 -2.52 -12.79 -18.22
CA ALA A 407 -1.19 -12.60 -18.77
C ALA A 407 -0.08 -12.74 -17.72
N ALA A 408 -0.28 -12.20 -16.52
CA ALA A 408 0.65 -12.37 -15.41
C ALA A 408 0.83 -13.83 -15.01
N ARG A 409 -0.27 -14.58 -14.86
CA ARG A 409 -0.23 -16.01 -14.54
C ARG A 409 0.43 -16.83 -15.64
N TRP A 410 0.10 -16.55 -16.90
CA TRP A 410 0.72 -17.23 -18.03
C TRP A 410 2.25 -17.04 -18.02
N TYR A 411 2.72 -15.81 -17.79
CA TYR A 411 4.14 -15.52 -17.66
C TYR A 411 4.80 -16.34 -16.53
N CYS A 412 4.18 -16.40 -15.34
CA CYS A 412 4.76 -17.10 -14.18
C CYS A 412 4.69 -18.62 -14.27
N PHE A 413 3.63 -19.20 -14.84
CA PHE A 413 3.36 -20.65 -14.77
C PHE A 413 3.48 -21.40 -16.09
N LYS A 414 3.22 -20.76 -17.23
CA LYS A 414 3.22 -21.40 -18.56
C LYS A 414 4.50 -21.14 -19.36
N ALA A 415 5.20 -20.06 -19.06
CA ALA A 415 6.43 -19.71 -19.76
C ALA A 415 7.70 -19.98 -18.95
N LYS A 416 7.63 -20.84 -17.91
CA LYS A 416 8.76 -21.04 -16.99
C LYS A 416 10.04 -21.53 -17.68
N GLY A 417 9.93 -22.49 -18.60
CA GLY A 417 11.09 -22.96 -19.38
C GLY A 417 11.75 -21.83 -20.19
N LEU A 418 10.94 -20.93 -20.77
CA LEU A 418 11.44 -19.76 -21.49
C LEU A 418 12.02 -18.70 -20.56
N HIS A 419 11.46 -18.56 -19.35
CA HIS A 419 12.01 -17.67 -18.33
C HIS A 419 13.37 -18.14 -17.80
N GLU A 420 13.59 -19.45 -17.68
CA GLU A 420 14.89 -20.01 -17.29
C GLU A 420 15.96 -19.74 -18.36
N GLU A 421 15.61 -19.84 -19.65
CA GLU A 421 16.51 -19.51 -20.76
C GLU A 421 16.70 -17.99 -20.95
N HIS A 422 15.66 -17.20 -20.68
CA HIS A 422 15.62 -15.75 -20.84
C HIS A 422 15.10 -15.07 -19.56
N PRO A 423 15.94 -14.97 -18.50
CA PRO A 423 15.52 -14.43 -17.21
C PRO A 423 15.17 -12.95 -17.35
N ARG A 424 13.92 -12.61 -17.01
CA ARG A 424 13.40 -11.24 -16.97
C ARG A 424 12.79 -11.00 -15.61
N ASP A 425 13.13 -9.91 -14.93
CA ASP A 425 12.53 -9.61 -13.64
C ASP A 425 11.25 -8.76 -13.82
N VAL A 426 10.10 -9.43 -13.81
CA VAL A 426 8.78 -8.78 -13.91
C VAL A 426 8.05 -8.89 -12.58
N ASN A 427 8.62 -8.27 -11.54
CA ASN A 427 8.11 -8.27 -10.17
C ASN A 427 6.60 -8.02 -10.07
N GLY A 428 6.06 -7.04 -10.80
CA GLY A 428 4.63 -6.75 -10.76
C GLY A 428 3.75 -7.89 -11.27
N ALA A 429 4.18 -8.64 -12.29
CA ALA A 429 3.46 -9.82 -12.77
C ALA A 429 3.47 -10.92 -11.71
N CYS A 430 4.62 -11.15 -11.06
CA CYS A 430 4.71 -12.10 -9.94
C CYS A 430 3.77 -11.72 -8.79
N LEU A 431 3.68 -10.44 -8.43
CA LEU A 431 2.77 -9.95 -7.38
C LEU A 431 1.29 -10.13 -7.75
N VAL A 432 0.93 -9.89 -9.02
CA VAL A 432 -0.42 -10.15 -9.54
C VAL A 432 -0.74 -11.64 -9.46
N THR A 433 0.20 -12.49 -9.89
CA THR A 433 0.06 -13.94 -9.82
C THR A 433 -0.14 -14.43 -8.38
N GLN A 434 0.71 -13.99 -7.44
CA GLN A 434 0.60 -14.33 -6.01
C GLN A 434 -0.78 -14.03 -5.44
N MET A 435 -1.37 -12.90 -5.81
CA MET A 435 -2.71 -12.49 -5.40
C MET A 435 -3.80 -13.40 -5.96
N THR A 436 -3.60 -13.99 -7.14
CA THR A 436 -4.55 -14.93 -7.77
C THR A 436 -4.36 -16.38 -7.32
N THR A 437 -3.23 -16.71 -6.69
CA THR A 437 -2.88 -18.08 -6.26
C THR A 437 -2.87 -18.29 -4.75
N ILE A 438 -3.48 -17.38 -3.99
CA ILE A 438 -3.56 -17.49 -2.53
C ILE A 438 -4.31 -18.81 -2.18
N PRO A 439 -3.72 -19.71 -1.37
CA PRO A 439 -4.31 -21.01 -1.06
C PRO A 439 -5.71 -20.90 -0.46
N TRP A 440 -6.64 -21.69 -1.00
CA TRP A 440 -8.02 -21.73 -0.52
C TRP A 440 -8.12 -22.65 0.69
N ARG A 441 -8.20 -22.09 1.91
CA ARG A 441 -8.55 -22.88 3.09
C ARG A 441 -10.06 -23.06 3.14
N ALA A 442 -10.54 -24.22 2.68
CA ALA A 442 -11.93 -24.63 2.84
C ALA A 442 -12.23 -24.97 4.32
N ARG A 443 -12.36 -23.98 5.20
CA ARG A 443 -12.95 -24.16 6.54
C ARG A 443 -13.92 -23.02 6.87
N LEU A 444 -15.19 -23.42 6.95
CA LEU A 444 -16.35 -22.75 7.58
C LEU A 444 -16.55 -21.26 7.25
N GLY A 445 -17.07 -21.05 6.06
CA GLY A 445 -17.63 -19.78 5.62
C GLY A 445 -18.21 -19.82 4.22
N SER A 446 -18.50 -21.02 3.68
CA SER A 446 -19.38 -21.13 2.54
C SER A 446 -20.80 -20.87 3.05
N GLU A 447 -21.36 -19.71 2.73
CA GLU A 447 -22.75 -19.74 2.28
C GLU A 447 -22.76 -20.64 1.04
N TYR A 448 -22.87 -21.95 1.27
CA TYR A 448 -23.36 -22.86 0.27
C TYR A 448 -24.81 -22.47 0.04
N ARG A 449 -25.06 -21.53 -0.87
CA ARG A 449 -26.40 -21.32 -1.41
C ARG A 449 -26.63 -22.39 -2.47
N PRO A 450 -27.58 -23.31 -2.29
CA PRO A 450 -27.83 -24.39 -3.24
C PRO A 450 -28.58 -23.84 -4.47
N GLU A 451 -27.86 -23.12 -5.34
CA GLU A 451 -28.32 -22.69 -6.67
C GLU A 451 -27.19 -22.85 -7.69
N LEU A 452 -26.62 -24.06 -7.72
CA LEU A 452 -25.75 -24.55 -8.80
C LEU A 452 -26.63 -24.97 -10.01
N LEU A 453 -27.45 -24.04 -10.53
CA LEU A 453 -28.45 -24.24 -11.60
C LEU A 453 -28.72 -22.95 -12.41
N GLY A 454 -27.69 -22.17 -12.71
CA GLY A 454 -27.80 -21.06 -13.68
C GLY A 454 -28.10 -19.67 -13.12
N GLN A 455 -27.59 -19.32 -11.93
CA GLN A 455 -27.50 -17.93 -11.47
C GLN A 455 -26.06 -17.49 -11.21
N LYS A 456 -25.81 -16.16 -11.35
CA LYS A 456 -24.51 -15.51 -11.10
C LYS A 456 -24.35 -15.22 -9.60
N THR A 457 -23.76 -16.14 -8.84
CA THR A 457 -23.38 -15.91 -7.43
C THR A 457 -21.86 -15.90 -7.26
N ARG A 458 -21.34 -14.92 -6.52
CA ARG A 458 -19.92 -14.81 -6.14
C ARG A 458 -19.62 -15.62 -4.88
N PRO A 459 -18.56 -16.44 -4.82
CA PRO A 459 -18.09 -17.00 -3.56
C PRO A 459 -17.52 -15.87 -2.68
N THR A 460 -17.96 -15.79 -1.42
CA THR A 460 -17.26 -14.99 -0.39
C THR A 460 -16.07 -15.81 0.10
N CYS A 461 -14.93 -15.58 -0.51
CA CYS A 461 -13.68 -16.29 -0.22
C CYS A 461 -13.07 -15.70 1.06
N LYS A 462 -12.63 -16.54 2.00
CA LYS A 462 -11.90 -16.11 3.18
C LYS A 462 -10.60 -16.88 3.26
N TRP A 463 -9.53 -16.17 3.54
CA TRP A 463 -8.18 -16.73 3.59
C TRP A 463 -7.63 -16.64 5.00
N SER A 464 -6.69 -17.53 5.32
CA SER A 464 -5.89 -17.45 6.54
C SER A 464 -5.10 -16.14 6.54
N MET A 465 -5.21 -15.35 7.61
CA MET A 465 -4.48 -14.09 7.76
C MET A 465 -2.98 -14.32 7.67
N ARG A 466 -2.48 -15.44 8.23
CA ARG A 466 -1.08 -15.87 8.08
C ARG A 466 -0.72 -16.07 6.61
N ASP A 467 -1.53 -16.84 5.88
CA ASP A 467 -1.23 -17.18 4.47
C ASP A 467 -1.26 -15.92 3.59
N LEU A 468 -2.21 -15.01 3.85
CA LEU A 468 -2.28 -13.70 3.21
C LEU A 468 -1.01 -12.87 3.49
N LEU A 469 -0.63 -12.75 4.76
CA LEU A 469 0.53 -11.96 5.18
C LEU A 469 1.82 -12.51 4.58
N GLU A 470 1.98 -13.84 4.49
CA GLU A 470 3.16 -14.45 3.87
C GLU A 470 3.17 -14.33 2.35
N ALA A 471 2.06 -14.69 1.68
CA ALA A 471 1.98 -14.65 0.22
C ALA A 471 2.12 -13.23 -0.34
N LEU A 472 1.62 -12.23 0.38
CA LEU A 472 1.58 -10.84 -0.05
C LEU A 472 2.67 -9.98 0.60
N ARG A 473 3.53 -10.59 1.43
CA ARG A 473 4.64 -9.92 2.14
C ARG A 473 5.49 -8.99 1.27
N PRO A 474 5.83 -9.30 0.00
CA PRO A 474 6.67 -8.41 -0.80
C PRO A 474 6.00 -7.09 -1.22
N ARG A 475 4.67 -6.98 -1.11
CA ARG A 475 3.92 -5.77 -1.48
C ARG A 475 4.25 -4.60 -0.56
N LEU A 476 4.36 -3.41 -1.12
CA LEU A 476 4.74 -2.19 -0.42
C LEU A 476 3.57 -1.56 0.33
N ALA A 477 3.86 -0.98 1.49
CA ALA A 477 2.94 -0.19 2.28
C ALA A 477 3.70 1.02 2.84
N THR A 478 3.18 2.23 2.59
CA THR A 478 3.79 3.48 3.09
C THR A 478 3.68 3.55 4.62
N ASP A 479 2.51 3.24 5.16
CA ASP A 479 2.31 2.97 6.58
C ASP A 479 2.51 1.46 6.83
N PRO A 480 3.50 1.04 7.63
CA PRO A 480 3.72 -0.38 7.92
C PRO A 480 2.49 -1.13 8.44
N ARG A 481 1.57 -0.45 9.16
CA ARG A 481 0.36 -1.07 9.72
C ARG A 481 -0.59 -1.58 8.63
N ASP A 482 -0.54 -0.98 7.44
CA ASP A 482 -1.35 -1.39 6.29
C ASP A 482 -0.96 -2.77 5.76
N LYS A 483 0.21 -3.31 6.12
CA LYS A 483 0.53 -4.73 5.87
C LYS A 483 -0.53 -5.66 6.46
N VAL A 484 -1.12 -5.27 7.58
CA VAL A 484 -2.17 -6.00 8.30
C VAL A 484 -3.56 -5.47 7.93
N PHE A 485 -3.78 -4.16 8.04
CA PHE A 485 -5.11 -3.59 7.85
C PHE A 485 -5.68 -3.82 6.44
N ALA A 486 -4.81 -3.79 5.41
CA ALA A 486 -5.21 -4.07 4.03
C ALA A 486 -5.56 -5.53 3.76
N LEU A 487 -5.41 -6.43 4.73
CA LEU A 487 -5.75 -7.85 4.60
C LEU A 487 -6.89 -8.26 5.55
N LEU A 488 -7.13 -7.48 6.61
CA LEU A 488 -8.11 -7.80 7.64
C LEU A 488 -9.50 -8.08 7.07
N GLY A 489 -10.02 -7.20 6.20
CA GLY A 489 -11.36 -7.30 5.60
C GLY A 489 -11.58 -8.47 4.62
N ILE A 490 -10.53 -9.22 4.28
CA ILE A 490 -10.60 -10.46 3.47
C ILE A 490 -10.08 -11.70 4.22
N SER A 491 -9.65 -11.53 5.47
CA SER A 491 -9.18 -12.60 6.34
C SER A 491 -10.31 -13.21 7.18
N GLU A 492 -10.06 -14.38 7.75
CA GLU A 492 -10.90 -15.02 8.75
C GLU A 492 -10.95 -14.28 10.10
N ILE A 493 -9.94 -13.45 10.40
CA ILE A 493 -9.86 -12.68 11.65
C ILE A 493 -10.77 -11.44 11.59
N GLY A 494 -10.78 -10.73 10.47
CA GLY A 494 -11.57 -9.49 10.30
C GLY A 494 -13.08 -9.67 10.21
N MET A 495 -13.60 -10.89 10.40
CA MET A 495 -15.03 -11.14 10.55
C MET A 495 -15.58 -10.82 11.93
N ASP A 496 -14.69 -10.81 12.92
CA ASP A 496 -15.03 -10.61 14.32
C ASP A 496 -14.18 -9.45 14.82
N ASP A 497 -14.77 -8.26 14.81
CA ASP A 497 -14.12 -7.03 15.29
C ASP A 497 -13.63 -7.14 16.75
N THR A 498 -14.11 -8.16 17.50
CA THR A 498 -13.59 -8.45 18.85
C THR A 498 -12.22 -9.11 18.83
N LYS A 499 -11.82 -9.75 17.72
CA LYS A 499 -10.48 -10.33 17.55
C LYS A 499 -9.44 -9.28 17.21
N MET A 500 -9.76 -8.41 16.25
CA MET A 500 -8.89 -7.32 15.84
C MET A 500 -9.69 -6.27 15.05
N ALA A 501 -9.39 -4.99 15.29
CA ALA A 501 -9.98 -3.87 14.56
C ALA A 501 -8.87 -2.97 13.98
N VAL A 502 -9.22 -2.22 12.93
CA VAL A 502 -8.34 -1.17 12.38
C VAL A 502 -8.26 -0.03 13.39
N ASP A 503 -7.05 0.35 13.78
CA ASP A 503 -6.80 1.46 14.70
C ASP A 503 -5.44 2.12 14.41
N TYR A 504 -5.49 3.29 13.75
CA TYR A 504 -4.30 4.07 13.42
C TYR A 504 -3.71 4.86 14.61
N SER A 505 -4.29 4.77 15.81
CA SER A 505 -3.68 5.33 17.03
C SER A 505 -2.61 4.41 17.62
N LYS A 506 -2.63 3.11 17.28
CA LYS A 506 -1.67 2.10 17.76
C LYS A 506 -0.32 2.18 17.05
N SER A 507 0.74 1.77 17.75
CA SER A 507 2.08 1.65 17.16
C SER A 507 2.15 0.46 16.19
N VAL A 508 3.15 0.44 15.31
CA VAL A 508 3.41 -0.70 14.40
C VAL A 508 3.61 -1.99 15.19
N LYS A 509 4.34 -1.92 16.31
CA LYS A 509 4.60 -3.03 17.22
C LYS A 509 3.30 -3.60 17.78
N ASP A 510 2.41 -2.75 18.27
CA ASP A 510 1.14 -3.19 18.86
C ASP A 510 0.25 -3.86 17.81
N VAL A 511 0.14 -3.26 16.61
CA VAL A 511 -0.67 -3.84 15.51
C VAL A 511 -0.12 -5.20 15.08
N PHE A 512 1.19 -5.36 14.94
CA PHE A 512 1.77 -6.65 14.53
C PHE A 512 1.68 -7.69 15.65
N THR A 513 1.79 -7.27 16.91
CA THR A 513 1.61 -8.15 18.09
C THR A 513 0.17 -8.64 18.16
N GLU A 514 -0.81 -7.74 18.06
CA GLU A 514 -2.24 -8.09 18.06
C GLU A 514 -2.61 -8.99 16.88
N ALA A 515 -2.09 -8.71 15.68
CA ALA A 515 -2.32 -9.57 14.52
C ALA A 515 -1.77 -10.99 14.75
N THR A 516 -0.57 -11.10 15.31
CA THR A 516 0.07 -12.40 15.58
C THR A 516 -0.69 -13.16 16.67
N ASP A 517 -1.08 -12.48 17.75
CA ASP A 517 -1.92 -13.04 18.82
C ASP A 517 -3.29 -13.51 18.29
N ALA A 518 -3.94 -12.72 17.45
CA ALA A 518 -5.20 -13.07 16.83
C ALA A 518 -5.08 -14.29 15.90
N ILE A 519 -3.97 -14.42 15.16
CA ILE A 519 -3.67 -15.62 14.34
C ILE A 519 -3.52 -16.85 15.23
N VAL A 520 -2.71 -16.77 16.28
CA VAL A 520 -2.46 -17.88 17.22
C VAL A 520 -3.75 -18.32 17.92
N LYS A 521 -4.59 -17.38 18.36
CA LYS A 521 -5.87 -17.68 19.02
C LYS A 521 -6.92 -18.23 18.05
N ASN A 522 -6.87 -17.82 16.79
CA ASN A 522 -7.80 -18.29 15.77
C ASN A 522 -7.53 -19.73 15.32
N ASP A 523 -6.25 -20.11 15.21
CA ASP A 523 -5.84 -21.50 14.97
C ASP A 523 -4.72 -21.95 15.93
N PRO A 524 -5.07 -22.34 17.17
CA PRO A 524 -4.10 -22.83 18.15
C PRO A 524 -3.41 -24.14 17.72
N SER A 525 -3.81 -24.77 16.62
CA SER A 525 -3.10 -25.94 16.10
C SER A 525 -1.89 -25.59 15.23
N ASP A 526 -1.75 -24.32 14.83
CA ASP A 526 -0.71 -23.84 13.92
C ASP A 526 -0.03 -22.57 14.47
N LEU A 527 1.13 -22.74 15.12
CA LEU A 527 1.97 -21.65 15.61
C LEU A 527 3.00 -21.18 14.58
N ASN A 528 2.96 -21.66 13.34
CA ASN A 528 3.98 -21.32 12.36
C ASN A 528 3.97 -19.84 11.94
N VAL A 529 3.03 -19.01 12.39
CA VAL A 529 3.18 -17.55 12.25
C VAL A 529 4.42 -17.05 12.98
N ILE A 530 4.80 -17.69 14.11
CA ILE A 530 6.00 -17.36 14.90
C ILE A 530 7.29 -17.70 14.13
N TRP A 531 7.23 -18.69 13.24
CA TRP A 531 8.34 -19.03 12.35
C TRP A 531 8.93 -17.81 11.65
N SER A 532 8.03 -16.92 11.23
CA SER A 532 8.36 -15.73 10.47
C SER A 532 8.92 -14.59 11.32
N ALA A 533 9.00 -14.78 12.64
CA ALA A 533 9.66 -13.88 13.58
C ALA A 533 11.17 -14.14 13.73
N ARG A 534 11.72 -15.11 12.97
CA ARG A 534 13.15 -15.43 12.97
C ARG A 534 14.02 -14.29 12.45
N LEU A 535 13.51 -13.52 11.47
CA LEU A 535 14.17 -12.31 10.99
C LEU A 535 13.53 -11.09 11.63
N ARG A 536 14.34 -10.18 12.15
CA ARG A 536 13.91 -8.89 12.70
C ARG A 536 14.98 -7.83 12.58
N ASN A 537 14.57 -6.58 12.74
CA ASN A 537 15.49 -5.49 13.05
C ASN A 537 15.78 -5.49 14.57
N ASP A 538 16.97 -5.05 14.99
CA ASP A 538 17.48 -5.07 16.38
C ASP A 538 16.76 -4.14 17.39
N ASP A 539 15.43 -4.06 17.31
CA ASP A 539 14.63 -3.33 18.29
C ASP A 539 14.42 -4.17 19.55
N ASN A 540 15.14 -3.82 20.62
CA ASN A 540 15.12 -4.53 21.89
C ASN A 540 13.76 -4.48 22.62
N GLU A 541 12.82 -3.64 22.18
CA GLU A 541 11.47 -3.58 22.73
C GLU A 541 10.47 -4.48 21.98
N TRP A 542 10.85 -5.13 20.89
CA TRP A 542 9.96 -5.93 20.05
C TRP A 542 9.79 -7.37 20.57
N PRO A 543 8.56 -7.90 20.73
CA PRO A 543 8.38 -9.25 21.25
C PRO A 543 8.97 -10.30 20.32
N SER A 544 9.76 -11.22 20.87
CA SER A 544 10.59 -12.08 20.03
C SER A 544 9.84 -13.09 19.16
N TRP A 545 8.57 -13.32 19.44
CA TRP A 545 7.72 -14.26 18.70
C TRP A 545 6.85 -13.56 17.64
N VAL A 546 6.92 -12.23 17.53
CA VAL A 546 6.10 -11.42 16.61
C VAL A 546 6.87 -11.13 15.32
N PRO A 547 6.37 -11.53 14.14
CA PRO A 547 7.00 -11.22 12.87
C PRO A 547 7.05 -9.72 12.55
N ASP A 548 8.16 -9.28 11.95
CA ASP A 548 8.24 -7.95 11.35
C ASP A 548 7.79 -8.00 9.88
N TRP A 549 6.52 -7.67 9.62
CA TRP A 549 5.92 -7.68 8.29
C TRP A 549 6.44 -6.56 7.36
N ARG A 550 7.32 -5.67 7.85
CA ARG A 550 8.05 -4.70 6.99
C ARG A 550 9.12 -5.39 6.15
N LEU A 551 9.65 -6.51 6.63
CA LEU A 551 10.66 -7.28 5.92
C LEU A 551 10.05 -7.93 4.67
N LYS A 552 10.81 -7.93 3.56
CA LYS A 552 10.36 -8.52 2.29
C LYS A 552 10.14 -10.02 2.38
N THR A 553 10.81 -10.69 3.31
CA THR A 553 10.67 -12.11 3.61
C THR A 553 10.62 -12.31 5.12
N GLY A 554 9.85 -13.29 5.60
CA GLY A 554 9.81 -13.69 7.02
C GLY A 554 10.78 -14.81 7.33
N THR A 555 11.17 -15.50 6.28
CA THR A 555 12.22 -16.50 6.25
C THR A 555 13.36 -15.92 5.41
N GLY A 556 14.61 -16.09 5.81
CA GLY A 556 15.73 -15.92 4.88
C GLY A 556 15.75 -17.09 3.90
N CYS A 557 16.82 -17.88 3.85
CA CYS A 557 16.84 -19.00 2.91
C CYS A 557 15.79 -20.06 3.28
N ALA A 558 14.96 -20.39 2.28
CA ALA A 558 13.78 -21.24 2.41
C ALA A 558 14.05 -22.74 2.17
N TYR A 559 15.22 -23.08 1.61
CA TYR A 559 15.60 -24.45 1.35
C TYR A 559 16.12 -25.12 2.64
N GLY A 560 15.57 -26.30 2.98
CA GLY A 560 16.39 -27.37 3.54
C GLY A 560 16.27 -27.72 5.04
N ILE A 561 15.21 -27.36 5.75
CA ILE A 561 15.02 -27.87 7.13
C ILE A 561 14.31 -29.21 7.09
N GLY A 562 14.95 -30.18 6.44
CA GLY A 562 14.34 -31.48 6.23
C GLY A 562 12.95 -31.38 5.64
N GLU A 563 12.16 -32.40 5.91
CA GLU A 563 10.72 -32.24 5.86
C GLU A 563 10.24 -31.67 7.21
N PRO A 564 9.13 -30.90 7.25
CA PRO A 564 8.46 -30.54 8.50
C PRO A 564 8.30 -31.77 9.39
N LEU A 565 8.21 -31.62 10.72
CA LEU A 565 8.02 -32.73 11.67
C LEU A 565 7.01 -33.77 11.11
N LYS A 566 7.51 -34.88 10.53
CA LYS A 566 6.69 -35.83 9.73
C LYS A 566 5.80 -36.72 10.60
N GLY A 567 6.01 -36.72 11.91
CA GLY A 567 5.17 -37.44 12.86
C GLY A 567 4.00 -36.59 13.30
N SER A 568 2.85 -36.79 12.65
CA SER A 568 1.49 -36.50 13.14
C SER A 568 1.41 -35.38 14.20
N GLN A 569 1.26 -34.14 13.75
CA GLN A 569 0.86 -32.95 14.51
C GLN A 569 1.46 -32.85 15.94
N PRO A 570 2.55 -32.10 16.18
CA PRO A 570 2.86 -31.68 17.54
C PRO A 570 1.57 -31.11 18.13
N GLY A 571 1.08 -31.72 19.22
CA GLY A 571 -0.30 -31.58 19.66
C GLY A 571 -0.76 -30.12 19.72
N ARG A 572 -2.07 -29.89 19.67
CA ARG A 572 -2.64 -28.52 19.60
C ARG A 572 -2.08 -27.65 20.74
N HIS A 573 -1.56 -26.48 20.39
CA HIS A 573 -1.29 -25.47 21.38
C HIS A 573 -2.63 -25.08 22.05
N VAL A 574 -2.57 -24.82 23.34
CA VAL A 574 -3.69 -24.35 24.14
C VAL A 574 -3.28 -22.99 24.63
N ASP A 575 -4.12 -21.99 24.43
CA ASP A 575 -3.88 -20.63 24.90
C ASP A 575 -3.62 -20.65 26.42
N ILE A 576 -2.46 -20.12 26.83
CA ILE A 576 -2.04 -20.05 28.23
C ILE A 576 -1.99 -18.56 28.58
N PRO A 577 -2.81 -18.09 29.54
CA PRO A 577 -2.84 -16.69 29.92
C PRO A 577 -1.45 -16.14 30.32
N THR A 578 -1.10 -15.00 29.75
CA THR A 578 0.17 -14.28 29.99
C THR A 578 -0.04 -12.78 30.14
N GLU A 579 1.04 -12.08 30.51
CA GLU A 579 1.10 -10.63 30.44
C GLU A 579 1.06 -10.12 28.97
N PRO A 580 0.53 -8.91 28.71
CA PRO A 580 0.49 -8.35 27.36
C PRO A 580 1.87 -8.34 26.68
N GLY A 581 1.93 -8.78 25.43
CA GLY A 581 3.17 -8.88 24.66
C GLY A 581 3.98 -10.17 24.88
N ALA A 582 3.61 -11.00 25.86
CA ALA A 582 4.22 -12.32 26.06
C ALA A 582 3.33 -13.44 25.54
N LEU A 583 3.94 -14.51 25.01
CA LEU A 583 3.23 -15.71 24.55
C LEU A 583 3.73 -16.94 25.32
N ALA A 584 2.86 -17.60 26.09
CA ALA A 584 3.22 -18.84 26.75
C ALA A 584 2.94 -20.04 25.83
N VAL A 585 3.96 -20.85 25.56
CA VAL A 585 3.85 -22.06 24.74
C VAL A 585 4.25 -23.29 25.55
N ARG A 586 3.67 -24.45 25.23
CA ARG A 586 4.02 -25.72 25.89
C ARG A 586 4.94 -26.54 25.01
N GLY A 587 5.93 -27.21 25.61
CA GLY A 587 6.83 -28.07 24.86
C GLY A 587 7.82 -28.82 25.75
N LYS A 588 8.93 -29.25 25.15
CA LYS A 588 9.98 -29.99 25.83
C LYS A 588 11.35 -29.54 25.33
N ILE A 589 12.25 -29.24 26.27
CA ILE A 589 13.67 -29.02 25.96
C ILE A 589 14.28 -30.36 25.52
N ILE A 590 14.90 -30.35 24.35
CA ILE A 590 15.70 -31.46 23.82
C ILE A 590 17.06 -31.47 24.50
N GLY A 591 17.73 -30.32 24.49
CA GLY A 591 19.00 -30.11 25.17
C GLY A 591 19.49 -28.67 25.08
N ARG A 592 20.52 -28.37 25.88
CA ARG A 592 21.20 -27.08 25.88
C ARG A 592 22.40 -27.13 24.95
N VAL A 593 22.57 -26.10 24.12
CA VAL A 593 23.67 -25.99 23.17
C VAL A 593 25.00 -25.85 23.91
N THR A 594 25.91 -26.81 23.71
CA THR A 594 27.25 -26.85 24.31
C THR A 594 28.36 -26.61 23.29
N TYR A 595 28.04 -26.69 22.00
CA TYR A 595 28.94 -26.37 20.92
C TYR A 595 28.18 -25.67 19.79
N VAL A 596 28.80 -24.64 19.24
CA VAL A 596 28.37 -23.92 18.05
C VAL A 596 29.60 -23.74 17.17
N ASN A 597 29.48 -23.96 15.86
CA ASN A 597 30.61 -23.67 14.95
C ASN A 597 30.94 -22.17 14.91
N GLU A 598 32.20 -21.82 14.64
CA GLU A 598 32.68 -20.42 14.69
C GLU A 598 32.24 -19.54 13.51
N TYR A 599 31.74 -20.15 12.43
CA TYR A 599 31.40 -19.46 11.18
C TYR A 599 29.96 -18.97 11.16
N GLN A 600 29.70 -17.88 10.44
CA GLN A 600 28.40 -17.21 10.44
C GLN A 600 27.31 -18.09 9.80
N HIS A 601 27.65 -18.78 8.71
CA HIS A 601 26.78 -19.79 8.11
C HIS A 601 27.59 -21.00 7.64
N PHE A 602 26.96 -22.17 7.61
CA PHE A 602 27.65 -23.41 7.26
C PHE A 602 28.23 -23.42 5.83
N GLY A 603 27.69 -22.63 4.90
CA GLY A 603 28.33 -22.41 3.59
C GLY A 603 29.80 -21.95 3.68
N GLU A 604 30.14 -21.09 4.65
CA GLU A 604 31.52 -20.63 4.88
C GLU A 604 32.42 -21.75 5.41
N LEU A 605 31.90 -22.69 6.21
CA LEU A 605 32.66 -23.87 6.64
C LEU A 605 33.15 -24.68 5.44
N PHE A 606 32.28 -24.80 4.43
CA PHE A 606 32.60 -25.54 3.22
C PHE A 606 33.65 -24.80 2.37
N THR A 607 33.48 -23.49 2.14
CA THR A 607 34.38 -22.70 1.28
C THR A 607 35.74 -22.42 1.91
N ASN A 608 35.83 -22.40 3.24
CA ASN A 608 37.07 -22.10 3.97
C ASN A 608 37.87 -23.35 4.38
N ASN A 609 37.43 -24.56 3.99
CA ASN A 609 38.05 -25.84 4.33
C ASN A 609 37.99 -26.24 5.82
N GLN A 610 36.91 -25.88 6.51
CA GLN A 610 36.82 -25.91 7.98
C GLN A 610 35.85 -26.95 8.51
N LEU A 611 35.13 -27.64 7.63
CA LEU A 611 34.18 -28.65 8.05
C LEU A 611 34.84 -29.80 8.82
N ARG A 612 36.10 -30.11 8.50
CA ARG A 612 36.87 -31.14 9.21
C ARG A 612 37.01 -30.83 10.70
N GLU A 613 37.15 -29.56 11.05
CA GLU A 613 37.26 -29.13 12.45
C GLU A 613 35.95 -29.40 13.19
N VAL A 614 34.82 -29.07 12.58
CA VAL A 614 33.48 -29.36 13.11
C VAL A 614 33.28 -30.87 13.27
N TYR A 615 33.66 -31.66 12.26
CA TYR A 615 33.58 -33.12 12.31
C TYR A 615 34.41 -33.68 13.49
N ASN A 616 35.68 -33.29 13.61
CA ASN A 616 36.55 -33.75 14.69
C ASN A 616 36.01 -33.33 16.06
N ALA A 617 35.56 -32.08 16.19
CA ALA A 617 34.93 -31.55 17.38
C ALA A 617 33.70 -32.38 17.81
N CYS A 618 32.91 -32.88 16.86
CA CYS A 618 31.77 -33.77 17.14
C CYS A 618 32.23 -35.16 17.60
N MET A 619 33.19 -35.77 16.88
CA MET A 619 33.71 -37.11 17.21
C MET A 619 34.41 -37.16 18.57
N GLU A 620 35.03 -36.05 19.01
CA GLU A 620 35.63 -35.94 20.34
C GLU A 620 34.59 -35.79 21.46
N ARG A 621 33.46 -35.14 21.17
CA ARG A 621 32.40 -34.85 22.15
C ARG A 621 31.41 -35.98 22.31
N LEU A 622 31.14 -36.73 21.24
CA LEU A 622 30.09 -37.74 21.20
C LEU A 622 30.71 -39.12 20.95
N THR A 623 30.55 -40.04 21.91
CA THR A 623 30.97 -41.44 21.77
C THR A 623 29.83 -42.35 21.30
N THR A 624 28.59 -41.92 21.52
CA THR A 624 27.34 -42.60 21.15
C THR A 624 26.33 -41.54 20.73
N TYR A 625 25.38 -41.89 19.87
CA TYR A 625 24.31 -40.98 19.45
C TYR A 625 22.95 -41.41 20.03
N PRO A 626 22.03 -40.48 20.37
CA PRO A 626 20.78 -40.82 21.05
C PRO A 626 19.83 -41.78 20.32
N THR A 627 19.92 -41.90 18.99
CA THR A 627 19.12 -42.81 18.16
C THR A 627 19.82 -44.14 17.88
N ASP A 628 20.88 -44.47 18.63
CA ASP A 628 21.69 -45.69 18.55
C ASP A 628 22.49 -45.89 17.25
N GLU A 629 22.34 -45.01 16.26
CA GLU A 629 23.19 -44.99 15.07
C GLU A 629 24.62 -44.49 15.37
N SER A 630 25.53 -44.68 14.41
CA SER A 630 26.90 -44.17 14.54
C SER A 630 26.90 -42.64 14.54
N VAL A 631 27.81 -42.03 15.31
CA VAL A 631 27.96 -40.57 15.34
C VAL A 631 28.31 -40.03 13.95
N GLN A 632 29.01 -40.80 13.12
CA GLN A 632 29.33 -40.46 11.73
C GLN A 632 28.08 -40.42 10.85
N THR A 633 27.18 -41.41 11.00
CA THR A 633 25.89 -41.45 10.28
C THR A 633 25.06 -40.24 10.67
N ALA A 634 24.89 -40.02 11.96
CA ALA A 634 24.13 -38.90 12.50
C ALA A 634 24.71 -37.54 12.04
N PHE A 635 26.04 -37.41 11.97
CA PHE A 635 26.69 -36.20 11.47
C PHE A 635 26.33 -35.96 10.00
N GLY A 636 26.51 -36.96 9.12
CA GLY A 636 26.20 -36.85 7.70
C GLY A 636 24.73 -36.51 7.43
N LEU A 637 23.81 -37.16 8.15
CA LEU A 637 22.37 -36.89 8.08
C LEU A 637 22.02 -35.50 8.65
N THR A 638 22.72 -35.05 9.69
CA THR A 638 22.51 -33.72 10.25
C THR A 638 22.82 -32.63 9.25
N LEU A 639 23.88 -32.82 8.47
CA LEU A 639 24.21 -31.88 7.43
C LEU A 639 23.05 -31.76 6.47
N ILE A 640 22.58 -32.81 5.83
CA ILE A 640 21.51 -32.68 4.82
C ILE A 640 20.09 -32.44 5.38
N GLY A 641 19.96 -31.99 6.63
CA GLY A 641 18.66 -31.76 7.27
C GLY A 641 17.81 -33.02 7.35
N GLY A 642 18.42 -34.20 7.39
CA GLY A 642 17.71 -35.47 7.48
C GLY A 642 16.96 -35.87 6.21
N LEU A 643 17.21 -35.22 5.06
CA LEU A 643 16.70 -35.65 3.75
C LEU A 643 17.56 -36.79 3.19
N PRO A 644 17.18 -38.08 3.26
CA PRO A 644 17.77 -39.05 2.34
C PRO A 644 17.27 -38.69 0.92
N PHE A 645 18.08 -38.83 -0.11
CA PHE A 645 17.60 -38.87 -1.50
C PHE A 645 17.18 -40.32 -1.79
N PRO A 646 15.97 -40.79 -1.43
CA PRO A 646 15.69 -42.23 -1.40
C PRO A 646 15.71 -42.79 -2.82
N SER A 647 15.12 -42.05 -3.74
CA SER A 647 15.11 -42.36 -5.18
C SER A 647 16.50 -42.28 -5.83
N GLY A 648 17.44 -41.51 -5.26
CA GLY A 648 18.82 -41.41 -5.72
C GLY A 648 19.69 -42.55 -5.18
N LEU A 649 19.59 -42.84 -3.89
CA LEU A 649 20.33 -43.90 -3.21
C LEU A 649 19.91 -45.29 -3.69
N GLU A 650 18.60 -45.52 -3.89
CA GLU A 650 18.06 -46.77 -4.44
C GLU A 650 18.52 -47.01 -5.89
N LYS A 651 18.48 -45.98 -6.75
CA LYS A 651 18.99 -46.07 -8.14
C LYS A 651 20.49 -46.34 -8.21
N LYS A 652 21.23 -46.00 -7.16
CA LYS A 652 22.70 -46.14 -7.05
C LYS A 652 23.13 -47.33 -6.18
N ASN A 653 22.18 -48.14 -5.68
CA ASN A 653 22.44 -49.32 -4.84
C ASN A 653 23.34 -49.02 -3.62
N THR A 654 23.04 -47.95 -2.89
CA THR A 654 23.79 -47.47 -1.72
C THR A 654 22.89 -47.39 -0.48
N THR A 655 23.46 -47.58 0.72
CA THR A 655 22.76 -47.41 2.01
C THR A 655 23.06 -46.05 2.64
N ILE A 656 22.23 -45.61 3.60
CA ILE A 656 22.43 -44.36 4.35
C ILE A 656 23.76 -44.36 5.11
N GLU A 657 24.16 -45.52 5.67
CA GLU A 657 25.41 -45.69 6.39
C GLU A 657 26.59 -45.53 5.42
N THR A 658 26.58 -46.25 4.29
CA THR A 658 27.64 -46.16 3.27
C THR A 658 27.77 -44.74 2.74
N TYR A 659 26.64 -44.08 2.52
CA TYR A 659 26.55 -42.71 2.06
C TYR A 659 27.17 -41.72 3.07
N SER A 660 26.81 -41.85 4.35
CA SER A 660 27.26 -40.98 5.43
C SER A 660 28.74 -41.19 5.78
N GLU A 661 29.23 -42.44 5.72
CA GLU A 661 30.65 -42.76 5.94
C GLU A 661 31.55 -42.17 4.85
N LYS A 662 31.08 -42.12 3.59
CA LYS A 662 31.82 -41.56 2.45
C LYS A 662 31.70 -40.05 2.32
N TYR A 663 30.88 -39.42 3.15
CA TYR A 663 30.64 -37.98 3.10
C TYR A 663 31.94 -37.17 3.27
N MET A 664 32.68 -37.43 4.34
CA MET A 664 33.90 -36.69 4.63
C MET A 664 35.00 -36.98 3.58
N GLN A 665 34.97 -38.16 2.97
CA GLN A 665 35.85 -38.48 1.84
C GLN A 665 35.49 -37.63 0.62
N PHE A 666 34.21 -37.49 0.29
CA PHE A 666 33.76 -36.60 -0.79
C PHE A 666 34.14 -35.15 -0.53
N TYR A 667 33.94 -34.67 0.71
CA TYR A 667 34.39 -33.33 1.11
C TYR A 667 35.89 -33.13 0.84
N ASP A 668 36.75 -34.04 1.31
CA ASP A 668 38.20 -33.93 1.08
C ASP A 668 38.55 -33.87 -0.40
N ILE A 669 37.88 -34.68 -1.24
CA ILE A 669 38.09 -34.68 -2.69
C ILE A 669 37.69 -33.33 -3.30
N THR A 670 36.58 -32.74 -2.84
CA THR A 670 36.15 -31.42 -3.36
C THR A 670 37.15 -30.32 -3.06
N GLN A 671 37.94 -30.45 -1.98
CA GLN A 671 38.99 -29.51 -1.59
C GLN A 671 40.37 -29.79 -2.21
N MET A 672 40.51 -30.84 -3.01
CA MET A 672 41.76 -31.10 -3.75
C MET A 672 42.05 -29.96 -4.74
N PRO A 673 43.34 -29.63 -4.97
CA PRO A 673 43.72 -28.54 -5.85
C PRO A 673 43.30 -28.80 -7.30
N GLN A 674 42.74 -27.78 -7.94
CA GLN A 674 42.37 -27.79 -9.35
C GLN A 674 43.54 -27.43 -10.28
N THR A 675 44.67 -27.01 -9.71
CA THR A 675 45.89 -26.67 -10.44
C THR A 675 47.09 -27.29 -9.74
N PRO A 676 48.08 -27.82 -10.47
CA PRO A 676 48.18 -27.95 -11.95
C PRO A 676 47.24 -29.04 -12.54
N PRO A 677 47.12 -29.16 -13.88
CA PRO A 677 46.15 -30.07 -14.53
C PRO A 677 46.20 -31.54 -14.08
N GLU A 678 47.39 -32.04 -13.71
CA GLU A 678 47.57 -33.39 -13.17
C GLU A 678 46.83 -33.59 -11.84
N ALA A 679 46.81 -32.57 -10.98
CA ALA A 679 46.07 -32.59 -9.73
C ALA A 679 44.55 -32.55 -9.98
N ASN A 680 44.11 -31.77 -10.98
CA ASN A 680 42.69 -31.77 -11.37
C ASN A 680 42.24 -33.12 -11.93
N ALA A 681 43.05 -33.77 -12.78
CA ALA A 681 42.73 -35.09 -13.31
C ALA A 681 42.62 -36.15 -12.20
N ALA A 682 43.49 -36.09 -11.19
CA ALA A 682 43.40 -36.96 -10.01
C ALA A 682 42.14 -36.69 -9.19
N ARG A 683 41.77 -35.41 -9.01
CA ARG A 683 40.53 -34.99 -8.34
C ARG A 683 39.29 -35.49 -9.08
N GLU A 684 39.21 -35.30 -10.41
CA GLU A 684 38.09 -35.75 -11.23
C GLU A 684 37.89 -37.27 -11.15
N LYS A 685 38.98 -38.04 -11.23
CA LYS A 685 38.94 -39.49 -11.06
C LYS A 685 38.43 -39.91 -9.68
N ALA A 686 38.79 -39.17 -8.62
CA ALA A 686 38.28 -39.44 -7.28
C ALA A 686 36.79 -39.10 -7.14
N LEU A 687 36.34 -38.01 -7.79
CA LEU A 687 34.92 -37.62 -7.83
C LEU A 687 34.05 -38.66 -8.53
N GLU A 688 34.54 -39.29 -9.61
CA GLU A 688 33.81 -40.35 -10.31
C GLU A 688 33.43 -41.53 -9.40
N GLU A 689 34.30 -41.89 -8.44
CA GLU A 689 34.00 -42.96 -7.47
C GLU A 689 32.94 -42.53 -6.45
N THR A 690 32.94 -41.26 -6.04
CA THR A 690 31.90 -40.72 -5.14
C THR A 690 30.55 -40.55 -5.83
N TYR A 691 30.53 -40.26 -7.14
CA TYR A 691 29.30 -40.17 -7.93
C TYR A 691 28.57 -41.51 -8.04
N LYS A 692 29.31 -42.63 -7.97
CA LYS A 692 28.72 -43.98 -7.97
C LYS A 692 27.92 -44.28 -6.70
N VAL A 693 28.27 -43.64 -5.57
CA VAL A 693 27.56 -43.79 -4.29
C VAL A 693 26.56 -42.65 -4.02
N GLY A 694 26.29 -41.80 -5.01
CA GLY A 694 25.27 -40.75 -4.93
C GLY A 694 25.71 -39.41 -4.34
N LEU A 695 27.02 -39.19 -4.16
CA LEU A 695 27.58 -37.90 -3.72
C LEU A 695 28.11 -37.14 -4.94
N ASP A 696 27.26 -36.34 -5.58
CA ASP A 696 27.62 -35.56 -6.79
C ASP A 696 27.54 -34.03 -6.58
N MET A 697 27.76 -33.24 -7.63
CA MET A 697 27.73 -31.78 -7.53
C MET A 697 26.34 -31.21 -7.24
N SER A 698 25.26 -31.92 -7.57
CA SER A 698 23.88 -31.51 -7.22
C SER A 698 23.62 -31.64 -5.73
N TRP A 699 24.25 -32.64 -5.09
CA TRP A 699 24.27 -32.74 -3.63
C TRP A 699 24.93 -31.51 -3.00
N LEU A 700 26.10 -31.08 -3.54
CA LEU A 700 26.80 -29.90 -3.04
C LEU A 700 25.96 -28.63 -3.17
N GLN A 701 25.27 -28.45 -4.29
CA GLN A 701 24.35 -27.35 -4.48
C GLN A 701 23.19 -27.38 -3.47
N THR A 702 22.63 -28.56 -3.19
CA THR A 702 21.55 -28.74 -2.20
C THR A 702 22.02 -28.36 -0.81
N VAL A 703 23.20 -28.83 -0.42
CA VAL A 703 23.91 -28.48 0.81
C VAL A 703 24.07 -26.97 0.92
N LEU A 704 24.72 -26.32 -0.06
CA LEU A 704 24.91 -24.86 -0.04
C LEU A 704 23.58 -24.08 0.03
N ALA A 705 22.52 -24.57 -0.63
CA ALA A 705 21.18 -23.97 -0.59
C ALA A 705 20.47 -24.19 0.76
N THR A 706 20.67 -25.34 1.39
CA THR A 706 20.07 -25.75 2.68
C THR A 706 20.62 -24.96 3.88
N TYR A 707 21.79 -24.35 3.71
CA TYR A 707 22.62 -23.87 4.83
C TYR A 707 22.75 -22.36 4.98
N CYS A 708 22.08 -21.61 4.12
CA CYS A 708 22.06 -20.17 4.27
C CYS A 708 21.34 -19.81 5.60
N GLU A 709 22.02 -18.99 6.42
CA GLU A 709 21.59 -18.57 7.78
C GLU A 709 21.53 -19.67 8.85
N ARG A 710 22.37 -20.72 8.77
CA ARG A 710 22.39 -21.80 9.77
C ARG A 710 23.78 -22.08 10.35
N LYS A 711 23.82 -22.43 11.63
CA LYS A 711 25.00 -22.90 12.37
C LYS A 711 24.85 -24.33 12.83
N PHE A 712 25.95 -25.07 12.82
CA PHE A 712 26.01 -26.43 13.35
C PHE A 712 26.12 -26.38 14.86
N VAL A 713 25.32 -27.19 15.55
CA VAL A 713 25.26 -27.23 17.00
C VAL A 713 25.31 -28.65 17.56
N VAL A 714 25.86 -28.78 18.77
CA VAL A 714 25.76 -30.00 19.61
C VAL A 714 25.16 -29.61 20.94
N THR A 715 24.27 -30.47 21.45
CA THR A 715 23.62 -30.29 22.75
C THR A 715 24.24 -31.14 23.86
N ASP A 716 24.02 -30.76 25.12
CA ASP A 716 24.38 -31.56 26.31
C ASP A 716 23.71 -32.94 26.35
N SER A 717 22.53 -33.07 25.74
CA SER A 717 21.80 -34.31 25.54
C SER A 717 22.37 -35.21 24.41
N GLY A 718 23.44 -34.77 23.74
CA GLY A 718 24.12 -35.56 22.71
C GLY A 718 23.56 -35.44 21.29
N TYR A 719 22.51 -34.64 21.08
CA TYR A 719 21.96 -34.40 19.74
C TYR A 719 22.77 -33.38 18.95
N MET A 720 22.86 -33.61 17.64
CA MET A 720 23.41 -32.70 16.64
C MET A 720 22.28 -31.99 15.89
N GLY A 721 22.54 -30.76 15.44
CA GLY A 721 21.54 -29.98 14.74
C GLY A 721 22.09 -28.85 13.86
N LEU A 722 21.18 -28.27 13.08
CA LEU A 722 21.37 -27.03 12.33
C LEU A 722 20.39 -25.99 12.87
N ALA A 723 20.91 -24.98 13.55
CA ALA A 723 20.13 -23.96 14.22
C ALA A 723 20.27 -22.61 13.53
N HIS A 724 19.35 -21.68 13.80
CA HIS A 724 19.42 -20.29 13.35
C HIS A 724 20.81 -19.68 13.58
N HIS A 725 21.33 -18.86 12.65
CA HIS A 725 22.69 -18.32 12.72
C HIS A 725 22.99 -17.46 13.97
N GLU A 726 21.96 -16.93 14.62
CA GLU A 726 22.07 -16.20 15.89
C GLU A 726 22.18 -17.10 17.12
N VAL A 727 22.16 -18.43 16.97
CA VAL A 727 22.32 -19.38 18.08
C VAL A 727 23.66 -19.16 18.80
N LEU A 728 23.62 -19.24 20.13
CA LEU A 728 24.76 -19.13 21.01
C LEU A 728 24.88 -20.37 21.90
N MET A 729 26.09 -20.61 22.41
CA MET A 729 26.28 -21.58 23.49
C MET A 729 25.44 -21.17 24.70
N GLY A 730 24.77 -22.14 25.32
CA GLY A 730 23.84 -21.90 26.42
C GLY A 730 22.38 -21.74 26.01
N ASP A 731 22.07 -21.46 24.74
CA ASP A 731 20.70 -21.51 24.22
C ASP A 731 20.12 -22.93 24.33
N VAL A 732 18.79 -23.06 24.41
CA VAL A 732 18.12 -24.36 24.47
C VAL A 732 17.39 -24.66 23.18
N ILE A 733 17.48 -25.91 22.72
CA ILE A 733 16.67 -26.42 21.62
C ILE A 733 15.44 -27.08 22.23
N ALA A 734 14.25 -26.67 21.80
CA ALA A 734 13.00 -27.19 22.32
C ALA A 734 12.05 -27.57 21.18
N VAL A 735 11.24 -28.60 21.40
CA VAL A 735 10.08 -28.89 20.55
C VAL A 735 8.86 -28.28 21.20
N VAL A 736 8.16 -27.41 20.47
CA VAL A 736 7.01 -26.64 20.94
C VAL A 736 5.73 -27.16 20.26
N MET A 737 4.67 -27.32 21.04
CA MET A 737 3.34 -27.71 20.55
C MET A 737 2.82 -26.69 19.55
N GLY A 738 2.31 -27.13 18.39
CA GLY A 738 1.84 -26.28 17.29
C GLY A 738 2.94 -25.73 16.35
N MET A 739 4.23 -25.91 16.64
CA MET A 739 5.33 -25.53 15.72
C MET A 739 5.76 -26.72 14.86
N HIS A 740 5.99 -26.49 13.56
CA HIS A 740 6.38 -27.58 12.65
C HIS A 740 7.85 -28.02 12.75
N TRP A 741 8.68 -27.28 13.47
CA TRP A 741 10.09 -27.59 13.69
C TRP A 741 10.50 -27.31 15.13
N PRO A 742 11.56 -27.96 15.63
CA PRO A 742 12.25 -27.51 16.83
C PRO A 742 12.64 -26.03 16.74
N VAL A 743 12.73 -25.38 17.90
CA VAL A 743 13.03 -23.96 18.02
C VAL A 743 14.22 -23.74 18.95
N VAL A 744 14.94 -22.66 18.70
CA VAL A 744 16.02 -22.16 19.57
C VAL A 744 15.44 -21.10 20.47
N LEU A 745 15.54 -21.33 21.78
CA LEU A 745 15.10 -20.40 22.81
C LEU A 745 16.30 -19.95 23.65
N ARG A 746 16.40 -18.65 23.89
CA ARG A 746 17.42 -18.06 24.76
C ARG A 746 16.80 -17.61 26.07
N GLU A 747 17.31 -18.11 27.18
CA GLU A 747 16.88 -17.66 28.52
C GLU A 747 17.19 -16.17 28.69
N ARG A 748 16.26 -15.44 29.30
CA ARG A 748 16.43 -14.02 29.60
C ARG A 748 16.68 -13.80 31.10
N ASP A 749 17.47 -12.78 31.42
CA ASP A 749 17.78 -12.41 32.81
C ASP A 749 16.54 -11.95 33.59
N ASP A 750 15.55 -11.36 32.92
CA ASP A 750 14.26 -10.93 33.46
C ASP A 750 13.19 -12.05 33.48
N GLY A 751 13.59 -13.28 33.16
CA GLY A 751 12.74 -14.45 33.13
C GLY A 751 12.02 -14.66 31.79
N GLY A 752 11.71 -15.93 31.49
CA GLY A 752 11.16 -16.33 30.20
C GLY A 752 12.25 -16.53 29.14
N TYR A 753 11.83 -16.54 27.88
CA TYR A 753 12.67 -16.91 26.73
C TYR A 753 12.53 -15.91 25.59
N ARG A 754 13.62 -15.63 24.89
CA ARG A 754 13.63 -15.02 23.56
C ARG A 754 13.55 -16.13 22.51
N PHE A 755 12.60 -16.05 21.59
CA PHE A 755 12.60 -16.86 20.37
C PHE A 755 13.72 -16.36 19.45
N VAL A 756 14.73 -17.21 19.23
CA VAL A 756 15.90 -16.92 18.38
C VAL A 756 15.63 -17.35 16.94
N GLY A 757 14.86 -18.42 16.76
CA GLY A 757 14.54 -18.95 15.45
C GLY A 757 14.37 -20.45 15.51
N ASP A 758 14.52 -21.07 14.36
CA ASP A 758 14.30 -22.48 14.18
C ASP A 758 15.55 -23.35 14.28
N ALA A 759 15.32 -24.65 14.44
CA ALA A 759 16.37 -25.64 14.40
C ALA A 759 15.88 -26.95 13.75
N TYR A 760 16.77 -27.56 12.97
CA TYR A 760 16.75 -28.99 12.70
C TYR A 760 17.58 -29.69 13.78
N CYS A 761 17.08 -30.80 14.32
CA CYS A 761 17.80 -31.60 15.30
C CYS A 761 17.63 -33.09 14.98
N HIS A 762 18.72 -33.76 14.62
CA HIS A 762 18.63 -35.10 14.06
C HIS A 762 18.19 -36.13 15.11
N GLY A 763 17.18 -36.92 14.79
CA GLY A 763 16.60 -37.92 15.70
C GLY A 763 15.42 -37.44 16.54
N VAL A 764 14.96 -36.18 16.36
CA VAL A 764 13.74 -35.65 16.99
C VAL A 764 12.76 -35.03 15.99
N MET A 765 12.99 -35.23 14.69
CA MET A 765 12.23 -34.63 13.59
C MET A 765 10.98 -35.41 13.17
N ASN A 766 10.60 -36.49 13.86
CA ASN A 766 9.32 -37.18 13.66
C ASN A 766 8.44 -37.16 14.92
N GLY A 767 8.62 -36.17 15.79
CA GLY A 767 7.79 -36.01 17.00
C GLY A 767 8.12 -36.99 18.12
N GLU A 768 9.22 -37.74 18.01
CA GLU A 768 9.68 -38.73 19.00
C GLU A 768 9.82 -38.11 20.39
N ALA A 769 10.22 -36.85 20.46
CA ALA A 769 10.37 -36.11 21.72
C ALA A 769 9.04 -35.79 22.42
N MET A 770 7.92 -35.77 21.69
CA MET A 770 6.62 -35.26 22.12
C MET A 770 5.56 -36.32 22.38
N GLN A 771 5.82 -37.60 22.08
CA GLN A 771 4.84 -38.69 22.16
C GLN A 771 4.07 -38.72 23.49
N GLY A 772 4.77 -38.61 24.63
CA GLY A 772 4.14 -38.60 25.96
C GLY A 772 3.46 -37.29 26.37
N ILE A 773 3.75 -36.17 25.70
CA ILE A 773 3.09 -34.88 25.96
C ILE A 773 1.81 -34.77 25.12
N VAL A 774 1.84 -35.28 23.90
CA VAL A 774 0.69 -35.27 22.97
C VAL A 774 -0.41 -36.23 23.41
N ASP A 775 -0.06 -37.41 23.95
CA ASP A 775 -1.02 -38.39 24.48
C ASP A 775 -1.52 -38.09 25.91
N GLY A 776 -1.00 -37.02 26.54
CA GLY A 776 -1.38 -36.58 27.88
C GLY A 776 -0.76 -37.40 29.03
N SER A 777 0.16 -38.32 28.76
CA SER A 777 0.83 -39.14 29.78
C SER A 777 1.92 -38.41 30.55
N LYS A 778 2.40 -37.26 30.05
CA LYS A 778 3.41 -36.38 30.66
C LYS A 778 3.00 -34.91 30.52
N GLU A 779 3.24 -34.12 31.55
CA GLU A 779 3.09 -32.67 31.44
C GLU A 779 4.29 -32.06 30.68
N GLY A 780 4.00 -31.23 29.67
CA GLY A 780 5.01 -30.43 28.98
C GLY A 780 5.39 -29.19 29.79
N GLN A 781 6.61 -28.68 29.59
CA GLN A 781 7.09 -27.44 30.20
C GLN A 781 6.42 -26.24 29.51
N VAL A 782 6.15 -25.19 30.28
CA VAL A 782 5.63 -23.92 29.75
C VAL A 782 6.78 -22.94 29.58
N PHE A 783 6.95 -22.43 28.35
CA PHE A 783 7.92 -21.41 27.99
C PHE A 783 7.19 -20.10 27.72
N THR A 784 7.52 -19.03 28.44
CA THR A 784 6.99 -17.69 28.16
C THR A 784 7.93 -16.97 27.20
N LEU A 785 7.51 -16.81 25.95
CA LEU A 785 8.21 -16.04 24.93
C LEU A 785 7.96 -14.55 25.15
N LYS A 786 9.03 -13.78 25.29
CA LYS A 786 8.98 -12.33 25.52
C LYS A 786 9.67 -11.55 24.41
#